data_AF-A0A927XRF2-F1
#
_entry.id   AF-A0A927XRF2-F1
#
_cell.length_a   1.000
_cell.length_b   1.000
_cell.length_c   1.000
_cell.angle_alpha   90.00
_cell.angle_beta   90.00
_cell.angle_gamma   90.00
#
_symmetry.space_group_name_H-M   'P 1'
#
loop_
_entity.id
_entity.type
_entity.pdbx_description
1 polymer ?
#
loop_
_entity_poly.entity_id
_entity_poly.type
_entity_poly.pdbx_seq_one_letter_code
_entity_poly.pdbx_strand_id
1 'polypeptide(L)'
;MKEQNMQQEGEQQTRVIPPVEEGAAPVQPTVRHRRSDRYHAAQPAEGGAQPEVKNDEPTTRVQTTRFSVQAPQQPSEAPSQGVPRPAVLNRAPEQSAASVQAGNVRRPVSAPGYSQRQPLGQEPRVPVQTGEQPRVRRPVSNEDINADYAEEPRKKGKGWLVAIIAIVLVLGLVALGFHLIPADDSTLGQLKTNVVGMLGGGEEKQPVSTAQVLDFSAAPTQGIAPLEVAFTLTTTKSVSGVRVVDELGNPLPTATSVSMDNADSRIWMLNLSLTEAYSGLVQAQIQDNGEWLDTGKTQLMEIAAPQQTADIGAFAAMEPTATPIPTEAPAVEPTEVPTEVPTEMPTEVPTEVPTEEPTEAPTEIPTAEPTAEPTEEPVSTPTMEVTATPTMAPTEEPTPEPTAEPTEEPTPEPVAEATEVPTATPALVAEAAENADPSLVAYSVVYNGTSKVENYDRPMEDVLAMPVAGSYITQPYGVVTYRGDAFRQNAAIGNVGDISSMSLKWTAQAGSVKGASQTYYGISWTGQPAIIKWSKEVREAANIVEEKRATKALKEVIIAGLDGKIYFLDLADGLPTRDAINVGYPMKGTPSIHPLGYPVMTVGQYARKMAKGTGDIGLRFYDLLTQKEVHMINGLDGKMNRPYYEVGAFDTSALIDPASDTLVTAGTNGMVYLTKLNTTFDYNAGTIEIEPESIVMKSKKKNQQDKTVAVEASIAAYDKYIFYADLSGLLRCVNTSNLETVWAVNTEDQVQAAIALDLDADGDLWLYTANTLQNRKKGDVTIRRFNALTGEESWALAVGSQKNTKTNKTTGAMASPVIGQNDLSDLVVFTLSNVSKAGAQAIFGEDAAAKAGVTIALNKEDGEVVWAQQLDSYSYSSPVAVYSESGEGWIIQASGNGTLYLMDGLTGEVINTLEVEGTIEGSPAVYGDTLVIGTTGKNTSFIYGITLE
;
A
#
# COMPACT_ATOMS: atom_id res chain seq x y z
N MET A 1 -15.76 51.43 -48.20
CA MET A 1 -15.21 50.83 -49.44
C MET A 1 -13.90 50.14 -49.10
N LYS A 2 -13.23 49.50 -50.07
CA LYS A 2 -12.04 48.66 -49.84
C LYS A 2 -10.77 49.49 -49.55
N GLU A 3 -9.77 48.80 -48.99
CA GLU A 3 -8.33 48.90 -49.30
C GLU A 3 -7.51 50.19 -49.00
N GLN A 4 -6.45 50.03 -48.19
CA GLN A 4 -5.01 50.09 -48.58
C GLN A 4 -4.51 51.24 -49.51
N ASN A 5 -3.33 51.86 -49.32
CA ASN A 5 -2.31 51.77 -48.25
C ASN A 5 -1.25 52.92 -48.34
N MET A 6 -0.40 53.04 -47.31
CA MET A 6 1.00 53.58 -47.30
C MET A 6 1.36 55.07 -47.54
N GLN A 7 2.08 55.62 -46.53
CA GLN A 7 3.27 56.52 -46.59
C GLN A 7 3.06 58.01 -47.00
N GLN A 8 3.92 58.98 -46.62
CA GLN A 8 5.29 58.96 -46.03
C GLN A 8 5.61 60.21 -45.12
N GLU A 9 6.84 60.29 -44.57
CA GLU A 9 7.47 61.40 -43.78
C GLU A 9 6.91 61.63 -42.33
N GLY A 10 7.65 62.00 -41.25
CA GLY A 10 9.07 62.27 -40.88
C GLY A 10 9.12 62.72 -39.36
N GLU A 11 10.19 63.02 -38.60
CA GLU A 11 11.68 62.92 -38.63
C GLU A 11 12.22 63.19 -37.16
N GLN A 12 13.55 63.15 -36.89
CA GLN A 12 14.30 63.57 -35.67
C GLN A 12 14.26 62.60 -34.44
N GLN A 13 15.33 62.13 -33.75
CA GLN A 13 16.75 62.53 -33.41
C GLN A 13 16.90 63.29 -32.05
N THR A 14 17.90 63.11 -31.14
CA THR A 14 19.18 62.32 -31.10
C THR A 14 19.81 62.16 -29.66
N ARG A 15 20.70 61.16 -29.44
CA ARG A 15 21.85 61.01 -28.45
C ARG A 15 21.60 61.10 -26.91
N VAL A 16 22.29 60.44 -25.95
CA VAL A 16 23.55 59.63 -25.75
C VAL A 16 24.81 60.38 -25.21
N ILE A 17 25.39 59.96 -24.05
CA ILE A 17 26.74 60.33 -23.49
C ILE A 17 27.23 59.38 -22.31
N PRO A 18 28.54 59.32 -21.89
CA PRO A 18 29.21 58.13 -21.25
C PRO A 18 29.88 58.33 -19.81
N PRO A 19 30.71 57.39 -19.24
CA PRO A 19 31.11 57.30 -17.79
C PRO A 19 32.63 57.50 -17.40
N VAL A 20 33.07 56.98 -16.21
CA VAL A 20 34.44 56.93 -15.53
C VAL A 20 34.66 58.09 -14.48
N GLU A 21 35.33 58.01 -13.30
CA GLU A 21 36.58 57.36 -12.79
C GLU A 21 36.60 56.92 -11.27
N GLU A 22 37.78 56.77 -10.62
CA GLU A 22 38.11 55.92 -9.44
C GLU A 22 38.01 56.50 -7.99
N GLY A 23 38.07 55.63 -6.96
CA GLY A 23 38.37 55.94 -5.54
C GLY A 23 38.31 54.73 -4.59
N ALA A 24 39.15 54.63 -3.54
CA ALA A 24 39.36 53.38 -2.77
C ALA A 24 39.11 53.46 -1.23
N ALA A 25 38.41 52.43 -0.69
CA ALA A 25 38.60 51.63 0.55
C ALA A 25 39.10 52.25 1.91
N PRO A 26 38.87 51.60 3.10
CA PRO A 26 37.97 50.48 3.48
C PRO A 26 37.26 50.65 4.88
N VAL A 27 36.71 49.52 5.40
CA VAL A 27 36.42 49.15 6.83
C VAL A 27 34.94 49.20 7.31
N GLN A 28 34.59 48.23 8.18
CA GLN A 28 33.24 47.88 8.69
C GLN A 28 33.07 48.24 10.21
N PRO A 29 32.26 47.54 11.06
CA PRO A 29 30.87 47.93 11.38
C PRO A 29 30.55 48.00 12.91
N THR A 30 29.31 48.37 13.28
CA THR A 30 28.61 47.98 14.55
C THR A 30 27.14 48.43 14.46
N VAL A 31 26.12 47.57 14.49
CA VAL A 31 25.49 46.91 15.67
C VAL A 31 25.00 47.87 16.76
N ARG A 32 23.66 48.04 16.90
CA ARG A 32 22.93 48.01 18.19
C ARG A 32 21.40 47.88 18.04
N HIS A 33 20.69 47.90 19.17
CA HIS A 33 19.40 47.24 19.41
C HIS A 33 18.24 48.18 19.79
N ARG A 34 17.01 47.70 19.54
CA ARG A 34 15.74 47.92 20.31
C ARG A 34 15.07 49.31 20.35
N ARG A 35 13.73 49.26 20.14
CA ARG A 35 12.67 50.23 20.57
C ARG A 35 12.76 51.63 19.91
N SER A 36 11.69 52.39 19.69
CA SER A 36 10.23 52.13 19.60
C SER A 36 9.62 53.27 18.70
N ASP A 37 8.34 53.64 18.59
CA ASP A 37 7.12 53.42 19.39
C ASP A 37 5.83 53.53 18.53
N ARG A 38 4.72 54.05 19.08
CA ARG A 38 3.36 54.06 18.49
C ARG A 38 3.07 55.12 17.43
N TYR A 39 2.01 54.85 16.64
CA TYR A 39 1.36 55.74 15.68
C TYR A 39 0.70 56.99 16.28
N HIS A 40 0.69 58.08 15.49
CA HIS A 40 -0.44 59.00 15.26
C HIS A 40 -0.18 59.77 13.94
N ALA A 41 -1.11 60.42 13.24
CA ALA A 41 -2.53 60.19 12.92
C ALA A 41 -3.04 61.42 12.12
N ALA A 42 -3.64 61.25 10.92
CA ALA A 42 -4.39 62.32 10.23
C ALA A 42 -5.23 61.82 9.04
N GLN A 43 -6.48 62.31 8.93
CA GLN A 43 -7.27 62.47 7.69
C GLN A 43 -7.65 63.96 7.57
N PRO A 44 -8.02 64.46 6.37
CA PRO A 44 -9.45 64.68 6.03
C PRO A 44 -9.79 64.36 4.54
N ALA A 45 -11.00 63.87 4.18
CA ALA A 45 -12.25 64.58 3.80
C ALA A 45 -12.24 65.19 2.34
N GLU A 46 -13.34 65.47 1.62
CA GLU A 46 -14.79 65.46 1.93
C GLU A 46 -15.71 65.47 0.66
N GLY A 47 -17.04 65.29 0.84
CA GLY A 47 -18.15 65.60 -0.12
C GLY A 47 -18.57 64.46 -1.08
N GLY A 48 -19.84 64.23 -1.43
CA GLY A 48 -21.16 64.84 -1.10
C GLY A 48 -22.17 64.58 -2.26
N ALA A 49 -23.51 64.58 -2.14
CA ALA A 49 -24.48 64.69 -1.03
C ALA A 49 -25.87 64.12 -1.48
N GLN A 50 -26.98 64.40 -0.78
CA GLN A 50 -28.38 64.03 -1.14
C GLN A 50 -29.37 65.24 -1.03
N PRO A 51 -30.65 65.09 -1.42
CA PRO A 51 -31.74 64.87 -0.44
C PRO A 51 -32.55 63.57 -0.72
N GLU A 52 -32.99 62.80 0.30
CA GLU A 52 -34.13 63.04 1.24
C GLU A 52 -35.51 62.77 0.56
N VAL A 53 -36.50 62.04 1.09
CA VAL A 53 -36.93 61.61 2.46
C VAL A 53 -37.54 60.17 2.35
N LYS A 54 -37.94 59.35 3.35
CA LYS A 54 -38.09 59.41 4.83
C LYS A 54 -38.15 57.99 5.48
N ASN A 55 -38.04 57.93 6.82
CA ASN A 55 -38.51 56.97 7.88
C ASN A 55 -39.32 55.69 7.54
N ASP A 56 -39.30 54.61 8.34
CA ASP A 56 -39.14 54.49 9.82
C ASP A 56 -38.00 53.55 10.32
N GLU A 57 -37.96 53.29 11.64
CA GLU A 57 -36.76 53.00 12.46
C GLU A 57 -36.24 51.52 12.58
N PRO A 58 -35.01 51.29 13.09
CA PRO A 58 -34.22 50.10 12.76
C PRO A 58 -33.89 49.12 13.91
N THR A 59 -33.45 47.91 13.56
CA THR A 59 -32.66 47.01 14.41
C THR A 59 -31.16 47.17 14.16
N THR A 60 -30.32 47.27 15.20
CA THR A 60 -28.85 47.18 15.02
C THR A 60 -28.12 46.65 16.28
N ARG A 61 -27.30 45.60 16.09
CA ARG A 61 -26.19 45.08 16.91
C ARG A 61 -26.32 45.03 18.45
N VAL A 62 -26.04 43.83 18.97
CA VAL A 62 -25.19 43.63 20.16
C VAL A 62 -24.05 42.68 19.76
N GLN A 63 -22.86 42.86 20.34
CA GLN A 63 -21.75 41.89 20.25
C GLN A 63 -21.91 40.88 21.39
N THR A 64 -22.02 39.58 21.10
CA THR A 64 -22.11 38.56 22.15
C THR A 64 -20.72 37.99 22.45
N THR A 65 -20.33 38.09 23.72
CA THR A 65 -19.06 37.55 24.25
C THR A 65 -19.28 36.13 24.78
N ARG A 66 -18.20 35.33 24.91
CA ARG A 66 -18.26 33.95 25.44
C ARG A 66 -18.98 33.88 26.78
N PHE A 67 -19.89 32.92 26.92
CA PHE A 67 -20.37 32.45 28.23
C PHE A 67 -19.41 31.40 28.81
N SER A 68 -19.48 31.25 30.13
CA SER A 68 -18.96 30.12 30.90
C SER A 68 -20.01 29.76 31.93
N VAL A 69 -20.18 28.47 32.24
CA VAL A 69 -21.12 28.00 33.26
C VAL A 69 -20.36 27.79 34.56
N GLN A 70 -20.82 28.45 35.64
CA GLN A 70 -20.13 28.46 36.92
C GLN A 70 -21.02 27.82 38.01
N ALA A 71 -20.50 26.80 38.69
CA ALA A 71 -21.15 26.21 39.86
C ALA A 71 -21.17 27.21 41.05
N PRO A 72 -22.18 27.14 41.92
CA PRO A 72 -22.37 28.11 43.01
C PRO A 72 -21.35 27.95 44.16
N GLN A 73 -21.14 29.01 44.94
CA GLN A 73 -20.32 29.02 46.17
C GLN A 73 -20.97 29.86 47.27
N GLN A 74 -20.74 29.51 48.54
CA GLN A 74 -20.12 30.36 49.59
C GLN A 74 -20.04 29.61 50.97
N PRO A 75 -19.23 30.08 51.96
CA PRO A 75 -18.81 29.29 53.13
C PRO A 75 -19.22 29.86 54.52
N SER A 76 -18.95 29.14 55.62
CA SER A 76 -18.25 29.66 56.84
C SER A 76 -18.14 28.67 58.01
N GLU A 77 -16.96 28.52 58.63
CA GLU A 77 -16.61 28.81 60.06
C GLU A 77 -15.15 28.35 60.39
N ALA A 78 -14.63 28.60 61.61
CA ALA A 78 -13.16 28.61 61.89
C ALA A 78 -12.69 28.02 63.29
N PRO A 79 -11.67 28.54 64.03
CA PRO A 79 -10.33 27.88 64.12
C PRO A 79 -9.71 27.66 65.55
N SER A 80 -8.68 26.81 65.71
CA SER A 80 -7.64 26.80 66.81
C SER A 80 -6.74 25.53 66.80
N GLN A 81 -5.57 25.35 67.47
CA GLN A 81 -4.49 26.22 68.03
C GLN A 81 -3.22 25.38 68.40
N GLY A 82 -2.01 25.74 67.94
CA GLY A 82 -0.68 25.37 68.53
C GLY A 82 -0.12 23.94 68.30
N VAL A 83 1.20 23.62 68.43
CA VAL A 83 2.46 24.38 68.68
C VAL A 83 3.67 23.62 67.96
N PRO A 84 4.98 23.87 68.19
CA PRO A 84 5.92 24.51 67.25
C PRO A 84 6.90 23.60 66.43
N ARG A 85 7.70 24.26 65.57
CA ARG A 85 8.87 23.74 64.81
C ARG A 85 10.08 23.35 65.68
N PRO A 86 11.09 22.68 65.08
CA PRO A 86 12.43 23.34 64.98
C PRO A 86 12.88 23.70 63.56
N ALA A 87 13.88 24.59 63.46
CA ALA A 87 14.79 24.74 62.31
C ALA A 87 16.12 23.98 62.63
N VAL A 88 17.19 23.89 61.83
CA VAL A 88 17.75 24.67 60.70
C VAL A 88 18.54 23.68 59.79
N LEU A 89 18.94 23.95 58.54
CA LEU A 89 20.13 24.73 58.16
C LEU A 89 20.18 24.98 56.64
N ASN A 90 20.82 26.08 56.21
CA ASN A 90 21.02 26.40 54.78
C ASN A 90 22.28 25.74 54.19
N ARG A 91 22.25 25.36 52.90
CA ARG A 91 23.36 25.70 51.98
C ARG A 91 22.99 25.64 50.50
N ALA A 92 23.56 26.59 49.75
CA ALA A 92 23.68 26.66 48.30
C ALA A 92 24.83 27.65 48.00
N PRO A 93 25.26 27.80 46.73
CA PRO A 93 25.64 26.76 45.78
C PRO A 93 27.14 26.89 45.41
N GLU A 94 27.73 25.92 44.70
CA GLU A 94 29.05 26.10 44.07
C GLU A 94 29.03 25.75 42.58
N GLN A 95 29.74 26.57 41.81
CA GLN A 95 30.05 26.34 40.40
C GLN A 95 31.44 25.71 40.30
N SER A 96 31.66 24.82 39.33
CA SER A 96 32.94 24.80 38.63
C SER A 96 32.78 24.26 37.22
N ALA A 97 33.66 24.70 36.32
CA ALA A 97 33.83 24.13 35.00
C ALA A 97 35.33 23.87 34.79
N ALA A 98 35.68 22.70 34.26
CA ALA A 98 37.06 22.38 33.90
C ALA A 98 37.08 21.41 32.72
N SER A 99 37.78 21.79 31.65
CA SER A 99 38.05 20.97 30.47
C SER A 99 39.50 20.47 30.48
N VAL A 100 39.73 19.19 30.17
CA VAL A 100 41.07 18.66 29.85
C VAL A 100 40.97 17.70 28.66
N GLN A 101 42.01 17.67 27.82
CA GLN A 101 42.08 16.85 26.60
C GLN A 101 42.85 15.53 26.79
N ALA A 102 42.57 14.58 25.90
CA ALA A 102 43.39 13.48 25.41
C ALA A 102 44.71 13.09 26.14
N GLY A 103 44.75 11.83 26.62
CA GLY A 103 45.97 11.04 26.85
C GLY A 103 45.91 9.74 26.05
N ASN A 104 47.06 9.12 25.72
CA ASN A 104 47.13 8.06 24.70
C ASN A 104 48.04 6.87 25.11
N VAL A 105 47.85 5.74 24.43
CA VAL A 105 48.70 4.52 24.34
C VAL A 105 48.74 3.55 25.54
N ARG A 106 48.17 2.34 25.38
CA ARG A 106 48.90 1.03 25.28
C ARG A 106 47.95 -0.18 25.14
N ARG A 107 48.39 -1.22 24.41
CA ARG A 107 47.78 -2.58 24.31
C ARG A 107 48.65 -3.62 25.02
N PRO A 108 48.05 -4.67 25.58
CA PRO A 108 48.18 -6.07 25.09
C PRO A 108 46.84 -6.58 24.48
N VAL A 109 46.59 -7.85 24.07
CA VAL A 109 47.39 -8.95 23.47
C VAL A 109 46.45 -9.85 22.61
N SER A 110 46.96 -10.89 21.93
CA SER A 110 46.20 -11.79 21.01
C SER A 110 45.84 -13.15 21.67
N ALA A 111 44.67 -13.78 21.38
CA ALA A 111 44.36 -14.79 20.33
C ALA A 111 45.03 -16.18 20.50
N PRO A 112 44.39 -17.32 20.12
CA PRO A 112 44.14 -17.74 18.71
C PRO A 112 42.75 -18.38 18.46
N GLY A 113 42.32 -18.82 17.26
CA GLY A 113 42.93 -18.79 15.91
C GLY A 113 42.14 -19.62 14.84
N TYR A 114 42.81 -19.92 13.70
CA TYR A 114 42.36 -20.62 12.46
C TYR A 114 41.58 -19.79 11.41
N SER A 115 41.81 -19.93 10.10
CA SER A 115 43.05 -20.25 9.33
C SER A 115 42.89 -19.85 7.84
N GLN A 116 43.97 -19.36 7.19
CA GLN A 116 44.00 -19.04 5.75
C GLN A 116 45.00 -19.93 4.98
N ARG A 117 44.82 -20.03 3.64
CA ARG A 117 45.87 -20.39 2.66
C ARG A 117 45.90 -19.37 1.50
N GLN A 118 46.98 -19.41 0.71
CA GLN A 118 47.56 -18.26 0.01
C GLN A 118 47.24 -18.19 -1.50
N PRO A 119 47.29 -16.99 -2.13
CA PRO A 119 47.40 -16.79 -3.57
C PRO A 119 48.86 -16.64 -4.05
N LEU A 120 49.15 -16.89 -5.33
CA LEU A 120 50.46 -16.62 -5.95
C LEU A 120 50.39 -16.49 -7.49
N GLY A 121 51.01 -15.45 -8.06
CA GLY A 121 51.13 -15.18 -9.50
C GLY A 121 51.42 -13.69 -9.78
N GLN A 122 52.34 -13.34 -10.69
CA GLN A 122 52.88 -11.97 -10.83
C GLN A 122 52.81 -11.39 -12.27
N GLU A 123 53.01 -10.06 -12.37
CA GLU A 123 53.01 -9.24 -13.60
C GLU A 123 54.16 -9.57 -14.59
N PRO A 124 54.25 -8.85 -15.74
CA PRO A 124 55.15 -7.69 -15.75
C PRO A 124 54.64 -6.41 -16.46
N ARG A 125 55.17 -5.24 -16.06
CA ARG A 125 54.95 -3.91 -16.68
C ARG A 125 56.27 -3.23 -17.10
N VAL A 126 56.26 -2.46 -18.19
CA VAL A 126 57.05 -1.21 -18.41
C VAL A 126 56.56 -0.51 -19.71
N PRO A 127 56.82 0.79 -19.95
CA PRO A 127 56.77 1.97 -19.08
C PRO A 127 55.82 3.08 -19.63
N VAL A 128 55.67 4.19 -18.91
CA VAL A 128 55.09 5.46 -19.42
C VAL A 128 56.14 6.57 -19.28
N GLN A 129 56.22 7.48 -20.26
CA GLN A 129 57.05 8.71 -20.17
C GLN A 129 56.18 9.97 -20.00
N THR A 130 56.78 11.01 -19.43
CA THR A 130 56.14 12.24 -18.92
C THR A 130 56.29 13.44 -19.87
N GLY A 131 55.41 14.45 -19.74
CA GLY A 131 55.39 15.64 -20.59
C GLY A 131 54.68 16.87 -20.01
N GLU A 132 55.14 17.35 -18.85
CA GLU A 132 55.03 18.71 -18.26
C GLU A 132 53.68 19.49 -18.21
N GLN A 133 53.73 20.66 -17.56
CA GLN A 133 52.62 21.42 -16.95
C GLN A 133 52.54 22.87 -17.55
N PRO A 134 51.94 23.88 -16.89
CA PRO A 134 50.49 24.14 -16.78
C PRO A 134 50.10 25.52 -17.36
N ARG A 135 48.79 25.82 -17.51
CA ARG A 135 48.32 27.22 -17.69
C ARG A 135 47.08 27.59 -16.87
N VAL A 136 47.01 28.89 -16.56
CA VAL A 136 46.14 29.52 -15.55
C VAL A 136 44.85 30.06 -16.18
N ARG A 137 43.76 30.08 -15.39
CA ARG A 137 42.45 30.64 -15.77
C ARG A 137 42.53 32.15 -16.07
N ARG A 138 41.73 32.62 -17.02
CA ARG A 138 41.17 33.98 -17.04
C ARG A 138 39.64 33.88 -17.09
N PRO A 139 38.89 34.80 -16.47
CA PRO A 139 37.46 34.91 -16.66
C PRO A 139 37.14 35.55 -18.01
N VAL A 140 35.98 35.20 -18.58
CA VAL A 140 35.32 35.91 -19.70
C VAL A 140 33.86 36.13 -19.29
N SER A 141 33.28 37.24 -19.74
CA SER A 141 32.02 37.81 -19.27
C SER A 141 30.77 37.24 -19.98
N ASN A 142 29.60 37.51 -19.39
CA ASN A 142 28.30 37.31 -20.04
C ASN A 142 28.08 38.36 -21.14
N GLU A 143 28.59 38.14 -22.35
CA GLU A 143 28.12 38.80 -23.57
C GLU A 143 28.70 38.09 -24.79
N ASP A 144 27.92 37.16 -25.37
CA ASP A 144 28.00 36.64 -26.75
C ASP A 144 26.89 35.59 -26.93
N ILE A 145 25.66 36.05 -27.19
CA ILE A 145 24.49 35.20 -27.46
C ILE A 145 23.86 35.65 -28.79
N ASN A 146 23.55 34.66 -29.64
CA ASN A 146 22.92 34.78 -30.98
C ASN A 146 23.83 35.27 -32.13
N ALA A 147 24.44 34.31 -32.82
CA ALA A 147 24.65 34.35 -34.26
C ALA A 147 24.55 32.93 -34.87
N ASP A 148 24.19 32.86 -36.15
CA ASP A 148 24.35 31.75 -37.08
C ASP A 148 23.79 30.34 -36.72
N TYR A 149 22.47 30.21 -36.89
CA TYR A 149 21.89 28.96 -37.39
C TYR A 149 22.04 28.89 -38.92
N ALA A 150 22.99 28.08 -39.40
CA ALA A 150 23.12 27.71 -40.81
C ALA A 150 23.48 26.22 -40.93
N GLU A 151 22.52 25.38 -41.29
CA GLU A 151 22.74 23.93 -41.42
C GLU A 151 23.37 23.57 -42.78
N GLU A 152 24.60 23.03 -42.78
CA GLU A 152 25.15 22.33 -43.94
C GLU A 152 24.70 20.85 -43.97
N PRO A 153 24.14 20.35 -45.09
CA PRO A 153 23.63 18.98 -45.16
C PRO A 153 24.75 17.94 -45.29
N ARG A 154 24.96 17.15 -44.22
CA ARG A 154 25.92 16.02 -44.22
C ARG A 154 25.51 14.94 -45.24
N LYS A 155 26.38 14.71 -46.24
CA LYS A 155 26.20 13.71 -47.31
C LYS A 155 26.14 12.28 -46.74
N LYS A 156 24.99 11.59 -46.85
CA LYS A 156 24.86 10.15 -46.59
C LYS A 156 25.54 9.32 -47.70
N GLY A 157 26.33 8.32 -47.32
CA GLY A 157 27.00 7.40 -48.26
C GLY A 157 26.08 6.32 -48.82
N LYS A 158 26.08 6.14 -50.15
CA LYS A 158 25.21 5.18 -50.88
C LYS A 158 25.73 3.71 -50.88
N GLY A 159 26.49 3.29 -49.88
CA GLY A 159 27.10 1.95 -49.85
C GLY A 159 26.13 0.80 -49.58
N TRP A 160 25.30 0.94 -48.54
CA TRP A 160 24.50 -0.17 -47.98
C TRP A 160 23.41 -0.71 -48.93
N LEU A 161 22.76 0.16 -49.72
CA LEU A 161 21.67 -0.24 -50.61
C LEU A 161 22.12 -1.22 -51.71
N VAL A 162 23.35 -1.09 -52.20
CA VAL A 162 23.93 -1.99 -53.22
C VAL A 162 24.19 -3.38 -52.65
N ALA A 163 24.61 -3.47 -51.38
CA ALA A 163 24.82 -4.75 -50.70
C ALA A 163 23.49 -5.51 -50.51
N ILE A 164 22.42 -4.82 -50.11
CA ILE A 164 21.09 -5.43 -49.95
C ILE A 164 20.57 -5.97 -51.29
N ILE A 165 20.67 -5.18 -52.37
CA ILE A 165 20.24 -5.63 -53.71
C ILE A 165 21.05 -6.84 -54.19
N ALA A 166 22.36 -6.88 -53.91
CA ALA A 166 23.20 -8.03 -54.25
C ALA A 166 22.79 -9.29 -53.45
N ILE A 167 22.51 -9.18 -52.16
CA ILE A 167 22.06 -10.30 -51.32
C ILE A 167 20.71 -10.85 -51.81
N VAL A 168 19.74 -9.99 -52.12
CA VAL A 168 18.43 -10.40 -52.64
C VAL A 168 18.55 -11.10 -54.00
N LEU A 169 19.44 -10.64 -54.89
CA LEU A 169 19.71 -11.31 -56.16
C LEU A 169 20.37 -12.68 -55.99
N VAL A 170 21.30 -12.83 -55.04
CA VAL A 170 21.91 -14.13 -54.72
C VAL A 170 20.88 -15.11 -54.15
N LEU A 171 20.04 -14.68 -53.20
CA LEU A 171 18.97 -15.50 -52.64
C LEU A 171 17.93 -15.90 -53.69
N GLY A 172 17.56 -14.99 -54.60
CA GLY A 172 16.68 -15.27 -55.74
C GLY A 172 17.25 -16.31 -56.69
N LEU A 173 18.56 -16.26 -57.00
CA LEU A 173 19.23 -17.25 -57.83
C LEU A 173 19.34 -18.63 -57.14
N VAL A 174 19.55 -18.66 -55.83
CA VAL A 174 19.54 -19.92 -55.04
C VAL A 174 18.14 -20.54 -55.04
N ALA A 175 17.08 -19.75 -54.84
CA ALA A 175 15.70 -20.23 -54.89
C ALA A 175 15.31 -20.76 -56.29
N LEU A 176 15.76 -20.09 -57.36
CA LEU A 176 15.53 -20.53 -58.74
C LEU A 176 16.28 -21.84 -59.06
N GLY A 177 17.51 -21.99 -58.55
CA GLY A 177 18.28 -23.23 -58.64
C GLY A 177 17.60 -24.42 -57.96
N PHE A 178 16.98 -24.21 -56.79
CA PHE A 178 16.27 -25.25 -56.04
C PHE A 178 15.06 -25.83 -56.80
N HIS A 179 14.41 -25.00 -57.62
CA HIS A 179 13.29 -25.44 -58.47
C HIS A 179 13.70 -26.34 -59.64
N LEU A 180 14.96 -26.29 -60.08
CA LEU A 180 15.47 -27.03 -61.24
C LEU A 180 16.04 -28.43 -60.90
N ILE A 181 16.06 -28.81 -59.62
CA ILE A 181 16.54 -30.14 -59.17
C ILE A 181 15.43 -31.19 -59.41
N PRO A 182 15.69 -32.28 -60.16
CA PRO A 182 14.75 -33.41 -60.30
C PRO A 182 14.45 -34.12 -58.97
N ALA A 183 13.37 -34.90 -58.94
CA ALA A 183 13.08 -35.81 -57.84
C ALA A 183 13.44 -37.24 -58.25
N ASP A 184 14.55 -37.74 -57.71
CA ASP A 184 15.07 -39.10 -57.91
C ASP A 184 15.74 -39.61 -56.62
N ASP A 185 16.08 -40.90 -56.56
CA ASP A 185 16.67 -41.56 -55.38
C ASP A 185 18.13 -41.12 -55.07
N SER A 186 18.59 -40.00 -55.63
CA SER A 186 19.87 -39.40 -55.24
C SER A 186 19.80 -38.76 -53.84
N THR A 187 20.96 -38.60 -53.22
CA THR A 187 21.09 -37.92 -51.91
C THR A 187 20.62 -36.46 -51.93
N LEU A 188 20.44 -35.85 -53.11
CA LEU A 188 19.90 -34.50 -53.26
C LEU A 188 18.37 -34.51 -53.46
N GLY A 189 17.81 -35.52 -54.14
CA GLY A 189 16.37 -35.72 -54.26
C GLY A 189 15.71 -36.09 -52.92
N GLN A 190 16.39 -36.88 -52.08
CA GLN A 190 15.93 -37.20 -50.73
C GLN A 190 15.77 -35.93 -49.85
N LEU A 191 16.65 -34.92 -50.01
CA LEU A 191 16.50 -33.64 -49.30
C LEU A 191 15.25 -32.85 -49.70
N LYS A 192 14.69 -33.08 -50.89
CA LYS A 192 13.50 -32.42 -51.42
C LYS A 192 12.18 -33.06 -50.95
N THR A 193 12.25 -34.26 -50.36
CA THR A 193 11.08 -35.09 -50.05
C THR A 193 10.47 -34.84 -48.66
N ASN A 194 11.25 -34.32 -47.71
CA ASN A 194 10.86 -34.22 -46.30
C ASN A 194 10.04 -32.97 -45.89
N VAL A 195 9.55 -32.16 -46.84
CA VAL A 195 8.98 -30.82 -46.54
C VAL A 195 7.48 -30.68 -46.91
N VAL A 196 6.91 -31.59 -47.70
CA VAL A 196 5.50 -31.49 -48.16
C VAL A 196 4.72 -32.77 -47.80
N GLY A 197 4.62 -33.02 -46.48
CA GLY A 197 3.89 -34.16 -45.90
C GLY A 197 2.76 -33.78 -44.92
N MET A 198 2.56 -32.49 -44.63
CA MET A 198 1.49 -31.99 -43.75
C MET A 198 0.46 -31.18 -44.56
N LEU A 199 -0.42 -31.88 -45.28
CA LEU A 199 -1.78 -31.45 -45.68
C LEU A 199 -2.43 -32.57 -46.51
N GLY A 200 -3.22 -33.42 -45.86
CA GLY A 200 -3.92 -34.55 -46.50
C GLY A 200 -4.01 -35.78 -45.59
N GLY A 201 -5.12 -35.92 -44.87
CA GLY A 201 -5.38 -37.09 -44.01
C GLY A 201 -5.86 -38.32 -44.78
N GLY A 202 -5.65 -39.51 -44.21
CA GLY A 202 -5.96 -40.80 -44.86
C GLY A 202 -5.78 -42.03 -43.97
N GLU A 203 -6.41 -41.99 -42.79
CA GLU A 203 -6.64 -43.08 -41.81
C GLU A 203 -5.83 -44.40 -41.90
N GLU A 204 -5.03 -44.67 -40.87
CA GLU A 204 -5.32 -45.82 -40.00
C GLU A 204 -5.19 -45.37 -38.52
N LYS A 205 -6.18 -45.71 -37.69
CA LYS A 205 -6.41 -45.05 -36.39
C LYS A 205 -5.67 -45.72 -35.22
N GLN A 206 -4.63 -45.06 -34.72
CA GLN A 206 -4.31 -45.05 -33.28
C GLN A 206 -4.98 -43.79 -32.68
N PRO A 207 -5.72 -43.88 -31.56
CA PRO A 207 -6.44 -42.73 -31.02
C PRO A 207 -5.48 -41.72 -30.38
N VAL A 208 -5.21 -40.61 -31.08
CA VAL A 208 -4.70 -39.40 -30.42
C VAL A 208 -5.78 -38.94 -29.45
N SER A 209 -5.46 -38.93 -28.15
CA SER A 209 -6.42 -38.46 -27.14
C SER A 209 -6.64 -36.95 -27.31
N THR A 210 -7.80 -36.59 -27.88
CA THR A 210 -8.34 -35.24 -27.78
C THR A 210 -8.48 -34.86 -26.31
N ALA A 211 -8.41 -33.56 -26.01
CA ALA A 211 -8.76 -33.12 -24.67
C ALA A 211 -10.22 -33.50 -24.38
N GLN A 212 -10.48 -33.93 -23.15
CA GLN A 212 -11.82 -34.17 -22.64
C GLN A 212 -11.98 -33.41 -21.34
N VAL A 213 -13.16 -32.86 -21.10
CA VAL A 213 -13.52 -32.31 -19.80
C VAL A 213 -13.95 -33.47 -18.90
N LEU A 214 -13.18 -33.71 -17.85
CA LEU A 214 -13.47 -34.69 -16.80
C LEU A 214 -14.65 -34.22 -15.96
N ASP A 215 -14.57 -32.98 -15.48
CA ASP A 215 -15.60 -32.34 -14.67
C ASP A 215 -15.90 -30.91 -15.15
N PHE A 216 -17.18 -30.54 -15.06
CA PHE A 216 -17.70 -29.21 -15.33
C PHE A 216 -18.84 -28.96 -14.36
N SER A 217 -18.70 -27.94 -13.54
CA SER A 217 -19.65 -27.56 -12.49
C SER A 217 -19.77 -26.04 -12.42
N ALA A 218 -20.90 -25.56 -11.92
CA ALA A 218 -21.12 -24.14 -11.66
C ALA A 218 -21.66 -23.93 -10.25
N ALA A 219 -21.36 -22.78 -9.66
CA ALA A 219 -21.91 -22.34 -8.38
C ALA A 219 -22.06 -20.80 -8.36
N PRO A 220 -23.21 -20.27 -7.92
CA PRO A 220 -24.51 -20.95 -7.75
C PRO A 220 -25.17 -21.27 -9.09
N THR A 221 -26.04 -22.28 -9.14
CA THR A 221 -26.84 -22.65 -10.34
C THR A 221 -28.27 -22.12 -10.30
N GLN A 222 -28.73 -21.64 -9.14
CA GLN A 222 -30.03 -21.01 -8.94
C GLN A 222 -29.84 -19.70 -8.18
N GLY A 223 -30.66 -18.70 -8.44
CA GLY A 223 -30.55 -17.41 -7.76
C GLY A 223 -31.44 -16.32 -8.36
N ILE A 224 -31.09 -15.07 -8.09
CA ILE A 224 -31.80 -13.87 -8.57
C ILE A 224 -30.74 -12.91 -9.14
N ALA A 225 -30.96 -12.37 -10.35
CA ALA A 225 -30.05 -11.42 -10.95
C ALA A 225 -30.14 -10.02 -10.27
N PRO A 226 -29.03 -9.24 -10.18
CA PRO A 226 -27.70 -9.54 -10.72
C PRO A 226 -26.94 -10.59 -9.89
N LEU A 227 -26.24 -11.50 -10.57
CA LEU A 227 -25.55 -12.63 -9.95
C LEU A 227 -24.26 -13.00 -10.69
N GLU A 228 -23.18 -13.26 -9.95
CA GLU A 228 -21.98 -13.91 -10.48
C GLU A 228 -22.12 -15.43 -10.39
N VAL A 229 -21.82 -16.13 -11.48
CA VAL A 229 -21.74 -17.60 -11.53
C VAL A 229 -20.31 -18.04 -11.82
N ALA A 230 -19.70 -18.73 -10.87
CA ALA A 230 -18.37 -19.32 -11.02
C ALA A 230 -18.48 -20.73 -11.61
N PHE A 231 -17.78 -20.98 -12.71
CA PHE A 231 -17.66 -22.27 -13.39
C PHE A 231 -16.29 -22.88 -13.14
N THR A 232 -16.25 -24.13 -12.67
CA THR A 232 -15.02 -24.92 -12.59
C THR A 232 -15.01 -25.96 -13.70
N LEU A 233 -13.87 -26.07 -14.40
CA LEU A 233 -13.69 -26.99 -15.53
C LEU A 233 -12.33 -27.70 -15.42
N THR A 234 -12.34 -29.03 -15.43
CA THR A 234 -11.12 -29.86 -15.36
C THR A 234 -10.92 -30.68 -16.63
N THR A 235 -9.76 -30.55 -17.30
CA THR A 235 -9.42 -31.29 -18.53
C THR A 235 -8.48 -32.49 -18.29
N THR A 236 -8.50 -33.47 -19.20
CA THR A 236 -7.57 -34.63 -19.18
C THR A 236 -6.11 -34.25 -19.45
N LYS A 237 -5.88 -33.20 -20.24
CA LYS A 237 -4.57 -32.66 -20.64
C LYS A 237 -4.68 -31.12 -20.78
N SER A 238 -3.54 -30.42 -20.83
CA SER A 238 -3.51 -28.98 -21.14
C SER A 238 -4.24 -28.65 -22.45
N VAL A 239 -4.89 -27.48 -22.50
CA VAL A 239 -5.64 -26.92 -23.63
C VAL A 239 -5.29 -25.44 -23.80
N SER A 240 -5.48 -24.89 -25.00
CA SER A 240 -5.13 -23.48 -25.30
C SER A 240 -6.14 -22.45 -24.81
N GLY A 241 -7.32 -22.89 -24.37
CA GLY A 241 -8.37 -22.04 -23.82
C GLY A 241 -9.64 -22.82 -23.49
N VAL A 242 -10.51 -22.20 -22.70
CA VAL A 242 -11.83 -22.72 -22.31
C VAL A 242 -12.87 -21.60 -22.29
N ARG A 243 -14.14 -21.93 -22.53
CA ARG A 243 -15.28 -20.99 -22.46
C ARG A 243 -16.59 -21.69 -22.14
N VAL A 244 -17.61 -20.91 -21.76
CA VAL A 244 -19.00 -21.37 -21.60
C VAL A 244 -19.89 -20.75 -22.69
N VAL A 245 -20.84 -21.53 -23.22
CA VAL A 245 -21.81 -21.15 -24.26
C VAL A 245 -23.23 -21.58 -23.87
N ASP A 246 -24.25 -21.03 -24.54
CA ASP A 246 -25.65 -21.48 -24.41
C ASP A 246 -25.96 -22.75 -25.24
N GLU A 247 -27.21 -23.25 -25.15
CA GLU A 247 -27.73 -24.40 -25.95
C GLU A 247 -27.62 -24.25 -27.47
N LEU A 248 -27.41 -23.02 -27.98
CA LEU A 248 -27.28 -22.72 -29.41
C LEU A 248 -25.81 -22.53 -29.82
N GLY A 249 -24.87 -22.65 -28.87
CA GLY A 249 -23.44 -22.42 -29.08
C GLY A 249 -23.04 -20.93 -29.09
N ASN A 250 -23.94 -20.02 -28.70
CA ASN A 250 -23.62 -18.60 -28.56
C ASN A 250 -22.80 -18.36 -27.28
N PRO A 251 -21.84 -17.42 -27.30
CA PRO A 251 -21.06 -17.09 -26.12
C PRO A 251 -21.88 -16.36 -25.06
N LEU A 252 -21.51 -16.60 -23.80
CA LEU A 252 -21.87 -15.75 -22.65
C LEU A 252 -20.65 -14.89 -22.28
N PRO A 253 -20.82 -13.72 -21.63
CA PRO A 253 -19.71 -12.84 -21.24
C PRO A 253 -18.92 -13.40 -20.04
N THR A 254 -18.22 -14.52 -20.22
CA THR A 254 -17.34 -15.10 -19.19
C THR A 254 -15.95 -14.48 -19.20
N ALA A 255 -15.45 -14.10 -18.01
CA ALA A 255 -14.04 -13.84 -17.78
C ALA A 255 -13.32 -15.16 -17.38
N THR A 256 -12.29 -15.56 -18.12
CA THR A 256 -11.53 -16.80 -17.86
C THR A 256 -10.29 -16.53 -17.00
N SER A 257 -10.10 -17.32 -15.94
CA SER A 257 -8.94 -17.27 -15.05
C SER A 257 -8.35 -18.67 -14.79
N VAL A 258 -7.07 -18.73 -14.38
CA VAL A 258 -6.34 -19.98 -14.15
C VAL A 258 -5.81 -20.02 -12.73
N SER A 259 -6.01 -21.14 -12.02
CA SER A 259 -5.59 -21.31 -10.63
C SER A 259 -4.07 -21.44 -10.47
N MET A 260 -3.50 -20.84 -9.42
CA MET A 260 -2.04 -20.72 -9.21
C MET A 260 -1.29 -21.99 -8.75
N ASP A 261 -1.95 -23.12 -8.48
CA ASP A 261 -1.27 -24.43 -8.26
C ASP A 261 -1.74 -25.49 -9.28
N ASN A 262 -1.92 -25.07 -10.53
CA ASN A 262 -2.30 -25.90 -11.66
C ASN A 262 -1.09 -26.29 -12.52
N ALA A 263 -0.21 -27.14 -11.98
CA ALA A 263 1.11 -27.46 -12.56
C ALA A 263 1.12 -27.99 -14.01
N ASP A 264 -0.03 -28.44 -14.52
CA ASP A 264 -0.24 -29.05 -15.85
C ASP A 264 -1.29 -28.32 -16.73
N SER A 265 -1.77 -27.13 -16.32
CA SER A 265 -2.81 -26.35 -17.03
C SER A 265 -4.13 -27.11 -17.30
N ARG A 266 -4.62 -27.87 -16.30
CA ARG A 266 -5.83 -28.72 -16.39
C ARG A 266 -7.07 -28.17 -15.69
N ILE A 267 -6.93 -27.37 -14.63
CA ILE A 267 -8.08 -26.79 -13.88
C ILE A 267 -8.28 -25.32 -14.24
N TRP A 268 -9.49 -24.95 -14.62
CA TRP A 268 -9.87 -23.61 -15.10
C TRP A 268 -11.06 -23.07 -14.33
N MET A 269 -11.10 -21.76 -14.09
CA MET A 269 -12.21 -21.08 -13.42
C MET A 269 -12.71 -19.93 -14.31
N LEU A 270 -14.01 -19.89 -14.59
CA LEU A 270 -14.64 -18.81 -15.36
C LEU A 270 -15.73 -18.14 -14.54
N ASN A 271 -15.76 -16.81 -14.51
CA ASN A 271 -16.85 -16.07 -13.85
C ASN A 271 -17.78 -15.50 -14.93
N LEU A 272 -19.09 -15.53 -14.66
CA LEU A 272 -20.14 -15.01 -15.53
C LEU A 272 -21.07 -14.07 -14.77
N SER A 273 -21.02 -12.79 -15.13
CA SER A 273 -21.95 -11.76 -14.67
C SER A 273 -23.31 -11.89 -15.37
N LEU A 274 -24.34 -12.34 -14.66
CA LEU A 274 -25.73 -12.37 -15.14
C LEU A 274 -26.51 -11.20 -14.55
N THR A 275 -26.77 -10.17 -15.36
CA THR A 275 -27.55 -8.97 -14.97
C THR A 275 -29.06 -9.10 -15.21
N GLU A 276 -29.48 -10.07 -16.02
CA GLU A 276 -30.89 -10.39 -16.30
C GLU A 276 -31.18 -11.86 -15.95
N ALA A 277 -32.46 -12.24 -15.99
CA ALA A 277 -32.89 -13.62 -15.76
C ALA A 277 -32.34 -14.56 -16.84
N TYR A 278 -31.87 -15.75 -16.43
CA TYR A 278 -31.37 -16.78 -17.32
C TYR A 278 -31.95 -18.14 -16.93
N SER A 279 -32.52 -18.87 -17.88
CA SER A 279 -32.99 -20.25 -17.66
C SER A 279 -32.69 -21.08 -18.91
N GLY A 280 -31.92 -22.16 -18.72
CA GLY A 280 -31.45 -23.03 -19.81
C GLY A 280 -30.18 -23.79 -19.43
N LEU A 281 -29.73 -24.69 -20.31
CA LEU A 281 -28.42 -25.33 -20.18
C LEU A 281 -27.33 -24.40 -20.72
N VAL A 282 -26.19 -24.40 -20.03
CA VAL A 282 -24.92 -23.89 -20.55
C VAL A 282 -23.93 -25.02 -20.74
N GLN A 283 -23.08 -24.92 -21.76
CA GLN A 283 -22.14 -25.97 -22.14
C GLN A 283 -20.69 -25.47 -22.06
N ALA A 284 -19.78 -26.33 -21.58
CA ALA A 284 -18.35 -26.10 -21.71
C ALA A 284 -17.86 -26.33 -23.15
N GLN A 285 -16.95 -25.48 -23.62
CA GLN A 285 -16.14 -25.68 -24.82
C GLN A 285 -14.66 -25.47 -24.49
N ILE A 286 -13.78 -26.22 -25.16
CA ILE A 286 -12.32 -26.19 -24.98
C ILE A 286 -11.63 -25.97 -26.33
N GLN A 287 -10.42 -25.39 -26.32
CA GLN A 287 -9.65 -25.14 -27.54
C GLN A 287 -8.42 -26.07 -27.62
N ASP A 288 -8.41 -26.99 -28.57
CA ASP A 288 -7.32 -27.96 -28.84
C ASP A 288 -6.84 -27.74 -30.29
N ASN A 289 -5.54 -27.46 -30.48
CA ASN A 289 -4.93 -27.08 -31.77
C ASN A 289 -5.58 -25.85 -32.47
N GLY A 290 -6.21 -24.96 -31.71
CA GLY A 290 -6.82 -23.71 -32.21
C GLY A 290 -8.29 -23.83 -32.60
N GLU A 291 -8.84 -25.03 -32.75
CA GLU A 291 -10.28 -25.24 -32.96
C GLU A 291 -11.02 -25.35 -31.63
N TRP A 292 -12.22 -24.75 -31.56
CA TRP A 292 -13.13 -24.89 -30.41
C TRP A 292 -13.92 -26.19 -30.54
N LEU A 293 -13.84 -27.04 -29.52
CA LEU A 293 -14.46 -28.34 -29.46
C LEU A 293 -15.59 -28.36 -28.41
N ASP A 294 -16.75 -28.86 -28.83
CA ASP A 294 -17.86 -29.19 -27.94
C ASP A 294 -17.49 -30.36 -27.03
N THR A 295 -17.67 -30.15 -25.73
CA THR A 295 -17.29 -31.14 -24.70
C THR A 295 -18.42 -32.11 -24.36
N GLY A 296 -19.66 -31.77 -24.72
CA GLY A 296 -20.87 -32.45 -24.28
C GLY A 296 -21.16 -32.32 -22.77
N LYS A 297 -20.39 -31.52 -22.04
CA LYS A 297 -20.62 -31.24 -20.61
C LYS A 297 -21.50 -30.01 -20.47
N THR A 298 -22.67 -30.19 -19.88
CA THR A 298 -23.67 -29.15 -19.65
C THR A 298 -23.99 -28.98 -18.17
N GLN A 299 -24.41 -27.77 -17.81
CA GLN A 299 -24.91 -27.41 -16.48
C GLN A 299 -26.23 -26.65 -16.67
N LEU A 300 -27.27 -27.00 -15.91
CA LEU A 300 -28.53 -26.25 -15.86
C LEU A 300 -28.37 -25.02 -14.96
N MET A 301 -28.92 -23.89 -15.39
CA MET A 301 -29.03 -22.67 -14.58
C MET A 301 -30.47 -22.16 -14.55
N GLU A 302 -30.89 -21.64 -13.41
CA GLU A 302 -32.23 -21.04 -13.18
C GLU A 302 -32.08 -19.76 -12.34
N ILE A 303 -31.68 -18.66 -13.00
CA ILE A 303 -31.52 -17.34 -12.40
C ILE A 303 -32.78 -16.52 -12.68
N ALA A 304 -33.52 -16.18 -11.64
CA ALA A 304 -34.74 -15.39 -11.73
C ALA A 304 -34.47 -13.89 -11.93
N ALA A 305 -35.47 -13.17 -12.46
CA ALA A 305 -35.44 -11.71 -12.46
C ALA A 305 -35.61 -11.17 -11.02
N PRO A 306 -35.01 -10.01 -10.68
CA PRO A 306 -35.23 -9.37 -9.39
C PRO A 306 -36.73 -9.09 -9.19
N GLN A 307 -37.30 -9.63 -8.12
CA GLN A 307 -38.71 -9.44 -7.82
C GLN A 307 -38.98 -8.00 -7.42
N GLN A 308 -39.72 -7.29 -8.27
CA GLN A 308 -40.13 -5.91 -8.04
C GLN A 308 -41.10 -5.85 -6.85
N THR A 309 -40.64 -5.29 -5.73
CA THR A 309 -41.41 -5.18 -4.48
C THR A 309 -42.56 -4.19 -4.62
N ALA A 310 -43.78 -4.73 -4.79
CA ALA A 310 -45.01 -3.95 -4.75
C ALA A 310 -45.40 -3.63 -3.30
N ASP A 311 -45.04 -2.43 -2.83
CA ASP A 311 -45.47 -1.91 -1.53
C ASP A 311 -46.98 -1.56 -1.53
N ILE A 312 -47.67 -2.00 -0.47
CA ILE A 312 -48.67 -1.30 0.37
C ILE A 312 -49.59 -2.30 1.10
N GLY A 313 -50.06 -1.95 2.30
CA GLY A 313 -51.01 -2.76 3.09
C GLY A 313 -52.15 -1.93 3.70
N ALA A 314 -53.28 -2.58 4.03
CA ALA A 314 -54.40 -1.99 4.76
C ALA A 314 -55.21 -3.04 5.53
N PHE A 315 -55.65 -2.70 6.75
CA PHE A 315 -56.50 -3.58 7.58
C PHE A 315 -58.00 -3.37 7.30
N ALA A 316 -58.72 -4.43 6.92
CA ALA A 316 -60.18 -4.56 7.01
C ALA A 316 -60.57 -6.05 7.11
N ALA A 317 -61.76 -6.35 7.64
CA ALA A 317 -62.12 -7.70 8.09
C ALA A 317 -63.31 -8.34 7.33
N MET A 318 -63.58 -9.61 7.67
CA MET A 318 -64.73 -10.48 7.34
C MET A 318 -64.52 -11.55 6.25
N GLU A 319 -64.65 -12.81 6.67
CA GLU A 319 -65.00 -13.99 5.86
C GLU A 319 -66.53 -14.02 5.55
N PRO A 320 -67.13 -15.10 4.98
CA PRO A 320 -66.56 -16.28 4.30
C PRO A 320 -67.24 -16.58 2.92
N THR A 321 -66.95 -17.74 2.31
CA THR A 321 -67.96 -18.80 1.99
C THR A 321 -67.70 -19.62 0.71
N ALA A 322 -67.85 -20.96 0.86
CA ALA A 322 -68.16 -22.02 -0.14
C ALA A 322 -67.08 -22.58 -1.09
N THR A 323 -66.73 -23.85 -0.81
CA THR A 323 -66.16 -24.87 -1.72
C THR A 323 -67.21 -25.37 -2.75
N PRO A 324 -66.81 -26.20 -3.75
CA PRO A 324 -67.11 -27.64 -3.60
C PRO A 324 -65.98 -28.61 -4.05
N ILE A 325 -66.06 -29.84 -3.53
CA ILE A 325 -65.25 -31.05 -3.81
C ILE A 325 -65.94 -31.91 -4.92
N PRO A 326 -65.35 -32.95 -5.57
CA PRO A 326 -64.69 -34.16 -5.00
C PRO A 326 -63.23 -34.37 -5.50
N THR A 327 -62.31 -35.18 -4.92
CA THR A 327 -62.30 -36.49 -4.22
C THR A 327 -62.04 -37.69 -5.13
N GLU A 328 -60.86 -38.32 -4.99
CA GLU A 328 -60.73 -39.78 -4.78
C GLU A 328 -59.39 -40.13 -4.09
N ALA A 329 -59.37 -41.20 -3.27
CA ALA A 329 -58.19 -41.72 -2.56
C ALA A 329 -58.44 -43.19 -2.16
N PRO A 330 -57.40 -44.04 -2.09
CA PRO A 330 -57.13 -44.77 -0.83
C PRO A 330 -55.64 -45.10 -0.57
N ALA A 331 -55.22 -45.72 0.54
CA ALA A 331 -55.53 -45.62 1.99
C ALA A 331 -54.74 -46.71 2.77
N VAL A 332 -54.47 -46.50 4.09
CA VAL A 332 -54.03 -47.50 5.11
C VAL A 332 -52.57 -48.03 4.95
N GLU A 333 -51.83 -48.51 5.97
CA GLU A 333 -51.42 -48.05 7.33
C GLU A 333 -50.26 -49.01 7.83
N PRO A 334 -49.76 -49.10 9.11
CA PRO A 334 -48.32 -49.31 9.36
C PRO A 334 -47.96 -50.55 10.24
N THR A 335 -46.85 -50.48 11.01
CA THR A 335 -46.37 -51.40 12.10
C THR A 335 -45.55 -52.62 11.57
N GLU A 336 -44.58 -53.24 12.26
CA GLU A 336 -44.25 -53.31 13.71
C GLU A 336 -42.72 -53.25 14.08
N VAL A 337 -42.43 -53.36 15.38
CA VAL A 337 -41.10 -53.49 16.04
C VAL A 337 -41.04 -54.82 16.81
N PRO A 338 -39.88 -55.53 16.89
CA PRO A 338 -39.13 -55.62 18.17
C PRO A 338 -37.59 -55.58 17.98
N THR A 339 -36.68 -55.24 18.91
CA THR A 339 -36.61 -55.24 20.40
C THR A 339 -35.99 -56.53 21.02
N GLU A 340 -35.03 -56.32 21.94
CA GLU A 340 -34.33 -57.26 22.86
C GLU A 340 -33.00 -57.97 22.47
N VAL A 341 -32.24 -58.30 23.52
CA VAL A 341 -30.79 -58.63 23.59
C VAL A 341 -30.51 -60.15 23.58
N PRO A 342 -29.24 -60.62 23.58
CA PRO A 342 -28.67 -61.07 24.87
C PRO A 342 -27.15 -60.83 25.09
N THR A 343 -26.77 -60.84 26.37
CA THR A 343 -25.41 -60.74 26.93
C THR A 343 -24.66 -62.08 26.89
N GLU A 344 -23.32 -62.06 27.02
CA GLU A 344 -22.50 -62.86 27.99
C GLU A 344 -20.98 -62.79 27.65
N MET A 345 -20.12 -63.07 28.65
CA MET A 345 -18.65 -63.12 28.56
C MET A 345 -18.15 -64.59 28.56
N PRO A 346 -16.92 -64.92 28.08
CA PRO A 346 -15.82 -65.04 29.04
C PRO A 346 -14.38 -64.75 28.54
N THR A 347 -13.52 -64.51 29.54
CA THR A 347 -12.06 -64.37 29.59
C THR A 347 -11.26 -65.62 29.14
N GLU A 348 -9.99 -65.46 28.71
CA GLU A 348 -8.82 -66.24 29.19
C GLU A 348 -7.47 -65.53 28.90
N VAL A 349 -6.47 -65.73 29.78
CA VAL A 349 -5.10 -65.13 29.88
C VAL A 349 -4.30 -65.92 30.97
N PRO A 350 -2.96 -65.82 31.19
CA PRO A 350 -2.01 -64.74 30.87
C PRO A 350 -0.58 -65.22 30.42
N THR A 351 0.48 -64.46 30.77
CA THR A 351 1.94 -64.81 30.90
C THR A 351 2.78 -64.99 29.62
N GLU A 352 4.06 -64.59 29.54
CA GLU A 352 5.01 -63.98 30.53
C GLU A 352 5.35 -62.50 30.20
N VAL A 353 5.98 -61.58 30.98
CA VAL A 353 6.98 -61.46 32.09
C VAL A 353 8.50 -61.58 31.72
N PRO A 354 9.44 -60.83 32.38
CA PRO A 354 10.57 -60.16 31.68
C PRO A 354 11.99 -60.37 32.32
N THR A 355 12.75 -59.29 32.65
CA THR A 355 14.16 -59.21 33.16
C THR A 355 15.24 -59.47 32.06
N GLU A 356 16.51 -59.02 32.11
CA GLU A 356 17.45 -58.56 33.18
C GLU A 356 18.07 -57.18 32.84
N GLU A 357 18.11 -56.19 33.75
CA GLU A 357 19.06 -55.87 34.85
C GLU A 357 20.27 -54.95 34.48
N PRO A 358 20.53 -53.89 35.28
CA PRO A 358 21.78 -53.12 35.25
C PRO A 358 22.54 -53.16 36.59
N THR A 359 23.69 -53.85 36.67
CA THR A 359 24.61 -53.75 37.85
C THR A 359 26.07 -53.98 37.47
N GLU A 360 26.95 -53.00 37.75
CA GLU A 360 28.29 -53.24 38.32
C GLU A 360 28.73 -52.03 39.18
N ALA A 361 29.42 -52.32 40.28
CA ALA A 361 30.04 -51.42 41.28
C ALA A 361 30.94 -52.29 42.20
N PRO A 362 31.72 -51.77 43.18
CA PRO A 362 31.97 -50.38 43.59
C PRO A 362 33.51 -50.10 43.76
N THR A 363 33.91 -49.39 44.84
CA THR A 363 35.21 -49.42 45.58
C THR A 363 36.08 -48.15 45.53
N GLU A 364 35.87 -47.29 46.55
CA GLU A 364 36.85 -46.46 47.31
C GLU A 364 37.70 -45.38 46.57
N ILE A 365 38.53 -44.51 47.19
CA ILE A 365 39.06 -44.30 48.57
C ILE A 365 39.02 -42.77 48.94
N PRO A 366 39.46 -42.21 50.11
CA PRO A 366 38.64 -41.24 50.85
C PRO A 366 39.35 -39.92 51.30
N THR A 367 38.79 -39.29 52.36
CA THR A 367 39.30 -38.18 53.23
C THR A 367 39.26 -36.74 52.67
N ALA A 368 38.94 -35.71 53.47
CA ALA A 368 38.86 -35.63 54.95
C ALA A 368 37.67 -34.82 55.52
N GLU A 369 37.27 -35.15 56.75
CA GLU A 369 36.38 -34.39 57.68
C GLU A 369 37.23 -33.52 58.65
N PRO A 370 36.71 -32.95 59.77
CA PRO A 370 35.37 -32.41 60.11
C PRO A 370 35.48 -30.87 60.33
N THR A 371 34.67 -30.06 61.03
CA THR A 371 33.80 -30.12 62.23
C THR A 371 33.02 -28.76 62.27
N ALA A 372 31.94 -28.48 63.02
CA ALA A 372 31.26 -29.15 64.14
C ALA A 372 29.76 -28.77 64.25
N GLU A 373 29.01 -29.58 64.99
CA GLU A 373 27.66 -29.33 65.54
C GLU A 373 27.74 -28.61 66.93
N PRO A 374 26.68 -28.47 67.77
CA PRO A 374 25.23 -28.77 67.61
C PRO A 374 24.29 -27.67 68.18
N THR A 375 23.00 -28.04 68.39
CA THR A 375 21.99 -27.47 69.34
C THR A 375 21.32 -26.12 69.00
N GLU A 376 20.01 -25.89 69.27
CA GLU A 376 18.98 -26.66 70.01
C GLU A 376 17.66 -26.92 69.22
N GLU A 377 16.84 -27.82 69.77
CA GLU A 377 15.47 -28.25 69.41
C GLU A 377 14.57 -28.06 70.67
N PRO A 378 13.23 -28.32 70.70
CA PRO A 378 12.18 -28.34 69.67
C PRO A 378 10.88 -27.58 70.14
N VAL A 379 9.68 -28.16 69.93
CA VAL A 379 8.32 -27.77 70.44
C VAL A 379 7.59 -26.68 69.60
N SER A 380 6.32 -26.83 69.16
CA SER A 380 5.24 -27.79 69.48
C SER A 380 4.41 -28.23 68.25
N THR A 381 3.64 -29.32 68.40
CA THR A 381 2.75 -29.92 67.39
C THR A 381 1.34 -29.29 67.34
N PRO A 382 0.59 -29.43 66.22
CA PRO A 382 -0.78 -28.89 66.07
C PRO A 382 -1.86 -29.82 66.65
N THR A 383 -2.99 -29.27 67.11
CA THR A 383 -4.21 -30.04 67.45
C THR A 383 -5.47 -29.17 67.37
N MET A 384 -6.48 -29.68 66.62
CA MET A 384 -7.97 -29.57 66.67
C MET A 384 -8.64 -28.42 67.48
N GLU A 385 -9.84 -27.91 67.13
CA GLU A 385 -11.10 -28.63 66.85
C GLU A 385 -12.05 -27.95 65.85
N VAL A 386 -13.06 -28.71 65.38
CA VAL A 386 -14.18 -28.27 64.52
C VAL A 386 -15.50 -28.82 65.06
N THR A 387 -16.48 -27.94 65.35
CA THR A 387 -17.93 -28.24 65.55
C THR A 387 -18.67 -26.90 65.82
N ALA A 388 -19.96 -26.69 65.52
CA ALA A 388 -20.97 -27.52 64.84
C ALA A 388 -22.09 -26.65 64.18
N THR A 389 -22.71 -27.19 63.12
CA THR A 389 -24.15 -27.11 62.72
C THR A 389 -24.97 -25.80 62.86
N PRO A 390 -25.62 -25.36 61.76
CA PRO A 390 -26.96 -24.76 61.77
C PRO A 390 -28.05 -25.81 61.44
N THR A 391 -29.22 -25.80 62.10
CA THR A 391 -30.36 -26.69 61.72
C THR A 391 -31.72 -26.18 62.26
N MET A 392 -32.79 -26.56 61.55
CA MET A 392 -34.24 -26.55 61.89
C MET A 392 -35.12 -25.34 61.45
N ALA A 393 -36.01 -25.65 60.49
CA ALA A 393 -37.23 -24.94 60.06
C ALA A 393 -38.47 -25.53 60.82
N PRO A 394 -39.77 -25.41 60.41
CA PRO A 394 -40.48 -24.57 59.42
C PRO A 394 -41.53 -23.66 60.13
N THR A 395 -42.68 -23.17 59.64
CA THR A 395 -43.56 -23.35 58.44
C THR A 395 -44.22 -21.96 58.09
N GLU A 396 -45.36 -21.71 57.42
CA GLU A 396 -46.60 -22.42 57.00
C GLU A 396 -46.82 -22.37 55.46
N GLU A 397 -47.87 -23.06 54.98
CA GLU A 397 -48.28 -23.32 53.59
C GLU A 397 -49.75 -22.80 53.37
N PRO A 398 -50.44 -22.92 52.20
CA PRO A 398 -50.04 -23.44 50.87
C PRO A 398 -50.55 -22.70 49.59
N THR A 399 -49.99 -23.06 48.42
CA THR A 399 -50.61 -23.18 47.06
C THR A 399 -51.16 -21.96 46.27
N PRO A 400 -51.31 -22.05 44.91
CA PRO A 400 -50.62 -22.93 43.92
C PRO A 400 -50.17 -22.27 42.58
N GLU A 401 -49.17 -22.90 41.92
CA GLU A 401 -48.98 -23.03 40.44
C GLU A 401 -48.73 -21.77 39.55
N PRO A 402 -48.05 -21.87 38.37
CA PRO A 402 -48.06 -23.01 37.41
C PRO A 402 -46.69 -23.58 36.95
N THR A 403 -46.78 -24.46 35.94
CA THR A 403 -45.81 -25.46 35.44
C THR A 403 -44.89 -24.98 34.31
N ALA A 404 -43.65 -25.50 34.23
CA ALA A 404 -42.95 -26.00 33.02
C ALA A 404 -41.47 -26.35 33.32
N GLU A 405 -40.87 -27.25 32.54
CA GLU A 405 -39.50 -27.76 32.70
C GLU A 405 -38.51 -27.14 31.68
N PRO A 406 -37.21 -27.01 31.98
CA PRO A 406 -36.19 -26.68 30.99
C PRO A 406 -35.85 -27.91 30.13
N THR A 407 -35.73 -27.71 28.82
CA THR A 407 -35.28 -28.76 27.87
C THR A 407 -33.79 -28.57 27.57
N GLU A 408 -33.01 -29.65 27.53
CA GLU A 408 -31.63 -29.60 27.02
C GLU A 408 -31.64 -29.56 25.48
N GLU A 409 -30.88 -28.63 24.90
CA GLU A 409 -30.71 -28.48 23.45
C GLU A 409 -29.27 -28.92 23.08
N PRO A 410 -29.07 -29.71 22.00
CA PRO A 410 -27.78 -30.35 21.75
C PRO A 410 -26.72 -29.39 21.19
N THR A 411 -25.48 -29.54 21.66
CA THR A 411 -24.31 -28.85 21.10
C THR A 411 -24.15 -29.17 19.60
N PRO A 412 -24.10 -28.18 18.70
CA PRO A 412 -23.78 -28.41 17.30
C PRO A 412 -22.30 -28.80 17.12
N GLU A 413 -22.04 -29.70 16.18
CA GLU A 413 -20.68 -30.06 15.73
C GLU A 413 -20.00 -28.86 15.02
N PRO A 414 -18.65 -28.79 14.99
CA PRO A 414 -17.93 -27.66 14.41
C PRO A 414 -18.29 -27.46 12.93
N VAL A 415 -18.82 -26.28 12.63
CA VAL A 415 -19.11 -25.84 11.26
C VAL A 415 -17.79 -25.68 10.51
N ALA A 416 -17.62 -26.43 9.42
CA ALA A 416 -16.51 -26.23 8.50
C ALA A 416 -16.60 -24.83 7.87
N GLU A 417 -15.45 -24.15 7.75
CA GLU A 417 -15.36 -22.74 7.36
C GLU A 417 -16.16 -22.43 6.08
N ALA A 418 -17.03 -21.42 6.17
CA ALA A 418 -17.69 -20.89 5.00
C ALA A 418 -16.63 -20.24 4.10
N THR A 419 -16.41 -20.82 2.91
CA THR A 419 -15.54 -20.20 1.90
C THR A 419 -16.15 -18.86 1.50
N GLU A 420 -15.47 -17.75 1.79
CA GLU A 420 -16.01 -16.42 1.48
C GLU A 420 -16.28 -16.28 -0.01
N VAL A 421 -17.55 -16.01 -0.33
CA VAL A 421 -17.96 -15.61 -1.68
C VAL A 421 -17.50 -14.16 -1.87
N PRO A 422 -16.80 -13.82 -2.97
CA PRO A 422 -16.33 -12.44 -3.18
C PRO A 422 -17.52 -11.49 -3.28
N THR A 423 -17.71 -10.66 -2.25
CA THR A 423 -18.77 -9.66 -2.17
C THR A 423 -18.67 -8.69 -3.35
N ALA A 424 -19.74 -8.61 -4.15
CA ALA A 424 -19.81 -7.65 -5.25
C ALA A 424 -19.64 -6.23 -4.71
N THR A 425 -18.73 -5.45 -5.32
CA THR A 425 -18.38 -4.10 -4.84
C THR A 425 -19.62 -3.20 -4.82
N PRO A 426 -20.04 -2.65 -3.66
CA PRO A 426 -21.28 -1.88 -3.58
C PRO A 426 -21.33 -0.67 -4.52
N ALA A 427 -22.46 -0.48 -5.21
CA ALA A 427 -22.63 0.58 -6.21
C ALA A 427 -22.94 1.94 -5.55
N LEU A 428 -22.01 2.47 -4.76
CA LEU A 428 -22.17 3.72 -4.01
C LEU A 428 -22.07 4.97 -4.91
N VAL A 429 -22.68 6.07 -4.44
CA VAL A 429 -22.70 7.37 -5.14
C VAL A 429 -22.20 8.46 -4.19
N ALA A 430 -21.26 9.26 -4.65
CA ALA A 430 -20.73 10.41 -3.91
C ALA A 430 -21.49 11.70 -4.26
N GLU A 431 -21.87 12.48 -3.24
CA GLU A 431 -22.52 13.81 -3.36
C GLU A 431 -22.11 14.73 -2.19
N ALA A 432 -21.82 16.01 -2.45
CA ALA A 432 -21.22 16.88 -1.43
C ALA A 432 -22.16 17.25 -0.27
N ALA A 433 -21.73 17.02 0.97
CA ALA A 433 -22.34 17.61 2.16
C ALA A 433 -22.17 19.14 2.20
N GLU A 434 -23.01 19.85 2.98
CA GLU A 434 -23.06 21.33 3.03
C GLU A 434 -21.69 21.99 3.27
N ASN A 435 -20.84 21.36 4.09
CA ASN A 435 -19.52 21.88 4.44
C ASN A 435 -18.38 21.45 3.48
N ALA A 436 -18.66 20.60 2.49
CA ALA A 436 -17.68 19.98 1.60
C ALA A 436 -17.59 20.63 0.21
N ASP A 437 -17.68 21.97 0.17
CA ASP A 437 -17.77 22.82 -1.04
C ASP A 437 -16.75 22.46 -2.16
N PRO A 438 -17.18 21.84 -3.27
CA PRO A 438 -16.30 21.57 -4.41
C PRO A 438 -15.79 22.86 -5.08
N SER A 439 -16.43 24.01 -4.89
CA SER A 439 -15.95 25.31 -5.40
C SER A 439 -14.72 25.85 -4.67
N LEU A 440 -14.19 25.12 -3.67
CA LEU A 440 -12.81 25.25 -3.21
C LEU A 440 -11.78 24.91 -4.31
N VAL A 441 -12.17 24.10 -5.30
CA VAL A 441 -11.47 23.98 -6.58
C VAL A 441 -11.97 25.09 -7.52
N ALA A 442 -11.06 25.97 -7.94
CA ALA A 442 -11.38 27.12 -8.79
C ALA A 442 -11.46 26.78 -10.28
N TYR A 443 -10.79 25.70 -10.70
CA TYR A 443 -10.99 25.03 -11.99
C TYR A 443 -10.34 23.64 -11.99
N SER A 444 -10.84 22.76 -12.85
CA SER A 444 -10.14 21.61 -13.41
C SER A 444 -10.01 21.77 -14.93
N VAL A 445 -8.97 21.18 -15.52
CA VAL A 445 -8.76 21.10 -16.97
C VAL A 445 -8.20 19.71 -17.28
N VAL A 446 -8.89 18.98 -18.15
CA VAL A 446 -8.46 17.67 -18.64
C VAL A 446 -7.61 17.83 -19.90
N TYR A 447 -6.60 16.97 -20.05
CA TYR A 447 -5.70 16.92 -21.21
C TYR A 447 -5.61 15.50 -21.77
N ASN A 448 -5.66 15.39 -23.10
CA ASN A 448 -5.17 14.23 -23.84
C ASN A 448 -3.88 14.66 -24.57
N GLY A 449 -2.76 14.03 -24.23
CA GLY A 449 -1.44 14.46 -24.69
C GLY A 449 -1.15 15.91 -24.29
N THR A 450 -1.13 16.85 -25.25
CA THR A 450 -1.03 18.30 -24.97
C THR A 450 -2.28 19.10 -25.36
N SER A 451 -3.30 18.44 -25.89
CA SER A 451 -4.60 19.04 -26.21
C SER A 451 -5.46 19.08 -24.95
N LYS A 452 -6.22 20.17 -24.76
CA LYS A 452 -7.30 20.17 -23.76
C LYS A 452 -8.44 19.29 -24.26
N VAL A 453 -9.14 18.66 -23.33
CA VAL A 453 -10.47 18.08 -23.55
C VAL A 453 -11.48 18.99 -22.86
N GLU A 454 -12.57 19.32 -23.56
CA GLU A 454 -13.75 19.98 -23.01
C GLU A 454 -14.84 18.92 -22.88
N ASN A 455 -15.55 18.88 -21.74
CA ASN A 455 -16.52 17.83 -21.40
C ASN A 455 -15.92 16.43 -21.58
N TYR A 456 -14.91 16.10 -20.76
CA TYR A 456 -14.35 14.75 -20.75
C TYR A 456 -15.34 13.81 -20.07
N ASP A 457 -15.79 12.81 -20.82
CA ASP A 457 -16.46 11.62 -20.31
C ASP A 457 -15.67 10.39 -20.79
N ARG A 458 -15.59 9.38 -19.93
CA ARG A 458 -14.82 8.15 -20.16
C ARG A 458 -15.70 7.07 -20.83
N PRO A 459 -15.17 6.27 -21.78
CA PRO A 459 -15.88 5.11 -22.32
C PRO A 459 -16.30 4.16 -21.19
N MET A 460 -17.43 3.48 -21.34
CA MET A 460 -18.02 2.64 -20.29
C MET A 460 -17.10 1.45 -19.95
N GLU A 461 -16.49 0.87 -20.97
CA GLU A 461 -15.46 -0.18 -20.94
C GLU A 461 -14.14 0.24 -20.26
N ASP A 462 -13.98 1.55 -20.00
CA ASP A 462 -12.81 2.16 -19.38
C ASP A 462 -13.14 2.79 -18.02
N VAL A 463 -14.40 2.84 -17.56
CA VAL A 463 -14.74 3.34 -16.23
C VAL A 463 -14.03 2.49 -15.18
N LEU A 464 -13.42 3.15 -14.17
CA LEU A 464 -12.74 2.41 -13.11
C LEU A 464 -13.75 1.67 -12.24
N ALA A 465 -13.43 0.43 -11.89
CA ALA A 465 -14.15 -0.38 -10.91
C ALA A 465 -13.21 -0.79 -9.77
N MET A 466 -12.55 0.19 -9.13
CA MET A 466 -11.56 -0.06 -8.07
C MET A 466 -12.18 -0.86 -6.91
N PRO A 467 -11.75 -2.10 -6.67
CA PRO A 467 -12.42 -2.99 -5.72
C PRO A 467 -12.13 -2.63 -4.25
N VAL A 468 -12.90 -3.24 -3.35
CA VAL A 468 -12.62 -3.24 -1.90
C VAL A 468 -11.24 -3.84 -1.58
N ALA A 469 -10.68 -3.47 -0.42
CA ALA A 469 -9.31 -3.81 -0.03
C ALA A 469 -8.93 -5.30 -0.27
N GLY A 470 -9.72 -6.23 0.27
CA GLY A 470 -9.50 -7.68 0.17
C GLY A 470 -9.65 -8.26 -1.24
N SER A 471 -10.23 -7.51 -2.19
CA SER A 471 -10.46 -7.94 -3.58
C SER A 471 -9.56 -7.21 -4.60
N TYR A 472 -8.60 -6.39 -4.15
CA TYR A 472 -7.66 -5.71 -5.04
C TYR A 472 -6.71 -6.66 -5.78
N ILE A 473 -6.36 -7.79 -5.17
CA ILE A 473 -5.64 -8.92 -5.81
C ILE A 473 -6.53 -10.15 -5.80
N THR A 474 -6.52 -10.93 -6.89
CA THR A 474 -7.46 -12.07 -7.05
C THR A 474 -7.14 -13.28 -6.16
N GLN A 475 -5.94 -13.33 -5.59
CA GLN A 475 -5.49 -14.31 -4.60
C GLN A 475 -4.46 -13.64 -3.68
N PRO A 476 -4.26 -14.10 -2.42
CA PRO A 476 -3.31 -13.51 -1.48
C PRO A 476 -1.85 -13.87 -1.82
N TYR A 477 -1.35 -13.33 -2.93
CA TYR A 477 -0.02 -13.64 -3.47
C TYR A 477 1.05 -12.59 -3.11
N GLY A 478 0.70 -11.44 -2.52
CA GLY A 478 1.70 -10.44 -2.16
C GLY A 478 1.17 -9.07 -1.75
N VAL A 479 2.08 -8.21 -1.28
CA VAL A 479 1.86 -6.78 -1.05
C VAL A 479 2.36 -6.05 -2.30
N VAL A 480 1.45 -5.71 -3.21
CA VAL A 480 1.79 -5.32 -4.60
C VAL A 480 1.92 -3.81 -4.85
N THR A 481 1.49 -2.97 -3.91
CA THR A 481 1.66 -1.51 -3.94
C THR A 481 1.88 -0.97 -2.51
N TYR A 482 2.10 0.35 -2.38
CA TYR A 482 2.19 1.02 -1.10
C TYR A 482 0.91 0.79 -0.30
N ARG A 483 1.01 0.32 0.95
CA ARG A 483 -0.15 -0.04 1.78
C ARG A 483 -1.11 -1.05 1.10
N GLY A 484 -0.55 -2.06 0.41
CA GLY A 484 -1.27 -3.26 -0.03
C GLY A 484 -2.16 -3.08 -1.26
N ASP A 485 -3.17 -2.22 -1.14
CA ASP A 485 -4.41 -2.25 -1.91
C ASP A 485 -4.90 -0.84 -2.33
N ALA A 486 -6.11 -0.76 -2.91
CA ALA A 486 -6.75 0.49 -3.32
C ALA A 486 -7.19 1.39 -2.16
N PHE A 487 -7.51 0.81 -1.00
CA PHE A 487 -7.95 1.49 0.21
C PHE A 487 -6.77 1.97 1.07
N ARG A 488 -5.56 1.47 0.81
CA ARG A 488 -4.32 1.76 1.57
C ARG A 488 -4.37 1.31 3.02
N GLN A 489 -5.11 0.26 3.35
CA GLN A 489 -5.41 -0.12 4.74
C GLN A 489 -4.17 -0.55 5.52
N ASN A 490 -3.40 -1.50 4.98
CA ASN A 490 -2.30 -2.16 5.69
C ASN A 490 -1.18 -2.59 4.72
N ALA A 491 -0.03 -3.01 5.25
CA ALA A 491 1.12 -3.45 4.43
C ALA A 491 1.54 -4.90 4.75
N ALA A 492 0.62 -5.76 5.18
CA ALA A 492 0.86 -7.16 5.49
C ALA A 492 0.01 -8.09 4.63
N ILE A 493 0.42 -9.35 4.48
CA ILE A 493 -0.40 -10.41 3.90
C ILE A 493 -0.06 -11.79 4.47
N GLY A 494 -1.08 -12.62 4.70
CA GLY A 494 -0.95 -13.90 5.39
C GLY A 494 -0.78 -13.73 6.91
N ASN A 495 -1.08 -14.80 7.63
CA ASN A 495 -1.12 -14.81 9.08
C ASN A 495 0.28 -15.06 9.70
N VAL A 496 0.43 -14.65 10.96
CA VAL A 496 1.55 -14.99 11.85
C VAL A 496 1.11 -16.06 12.87
N GLY A 497 2.05 -16.56 13.69
CA GLY A 497 1.70 -17.27 14.93
C GLY A 497 1.30 -16.30 16.04
N ASP A 498 1.18 -16.81 17.26
CA ASP A 498 1.37 -16.01 18.48
C ASP A 498 2.82 -15.51 18.50
N ILE A 499 3.02 -14.19 18.40
CA ILE A 499 4.36 -13.58 18.26
C ILE A 499 4.74 -12.76 19.49
N SER A 500 5.89 -13.09 20.06
CA SER A 500 6.41 -12.50 21.31
C SER A 500 7.65 -11.64 21.10
N SER A 501 8.22 -11.66 19.89
CA SER A 501 9.54 -11.12 19.60
C SER A 501 9.77 -10.81 18.11
N MET A 502 10.87 -10.10 17.84
CA MET A 502 11.37 -9.86 16.48
C MET A 502 12.86 -10.22 16.41
N SER A 503 13.26 -10.96 15.38
CA SER A 503 14.65 -11.38 15.16
C SER A 503 15.19 -10.90 13.80
N LEU A 504 16.51 -10.72 13.69
CA LEU A 504 17.14 -10.34 12.42
C LEU A 504 17.36 -11.57 11.53
N LYS A 505 16.51 -11.72 10.50
CA LYS A 505 16.53 -12.84 9.55
C LYS A 505 17.68 -12.71 8.54
N TRP A 506 17.81 -11.55 7.91
CA TRP A 506 18.88 -11.25 6.93
C TRP A 506 19.11 -9.75 6.73
N THR A 507 20.20 -9.39 6.04
CA THR A 507 20.54 -7.99 5.71
C THR A 507 21.16 -7.88 4.33
N ALA A 508 20.57 -7.05 3.46
CA ALA A 508 21.14 -6.65 2.18
C ALA A 508 21.61 -5.18 2.23
N GLN A 509 22.65 -4.82 1.46
CA GLN A 509 23.20 -3.46 1.46
C GLN A 509 22.54 -2.56 0.40
N ALA A 510 21.94 -1.45 0.86
CA ALA A 510 21.46 -0.39 -0.01
C ALA A 510 22.57 0.65 -0.29
N GLY A 511 22.57 1.23 -1.49
CA GLY A 511 23.67 2.06 -1.96
C GLY A 511 23.60 3.54 -1.58
N SER A 512 24.32 4.35 -2.36
CA SER A 512 24.17 5.82 -2.35
C SER A 512 24.52 6.42 -3.71
N VAL A 513 23.90 7.55 -4.06
CA VAL A 513 24.18 8.28 -5.31
C VAL A 513 24.34 9.78 -5.05
N LYS A 514 25.30 10.39 -5.73
CA LYS A 514 25.64 11.80 -5.53
C LYS A 514 24.72 12.71 -6.36
N GLY A 515 23.77 13.35 -5.70
CA GLY A 515 22.94 14.44 -6.22
C GLY A 515 23.73 15.73 -6.47
N ALA A 516 23.06 16.75 -7.03
CA ALA A 516 23.68 18.05 -7.28
C ALA A 516 24.00 18.84 -5.99
N SER A 517 23.13 18.76 -4.98
CA SER A 517 23.25 19.48 -3.69
C SER A 517 23.66 18.58 -2.52
N GLN A 518 23.26 17.31 -2.53
CA GLN A 518 23.47 16.33 -1.46
C GLN A 518 23.75 14.94 -2.02
N THR A 519 24.24 14.02 -1.19
CA THR A 519 24.23 12.58 -1.50
C THR A 519 22.93 11.97 -1.00
N TYR A 520 22.31 11.11 -1.81
CA TYR A 520 21.12 10.34 -1.48
C TYR A 520 21.54 8.92 -1.07
N TYR A 521 20.83 8.32 -0.10
CA TYR A 521 21.25 7.12 0.63
C TYR A 521 20.07 6.18 0.87
N GLY A 522 20.27 4.88 0.65
CA GLY A 522 19.37 3.83 1.14
C GLY A 522 17.90 3.95 0.74
N ILE A 523 17.01 3.61 1.67
CA ILE A 523 15.55 3.72 1.55
C ILE A 523 15.06 4.81 2.52
N SER A 524 14.21 5.72 2.04
CA SER A 524 13.65 6.84 2.84
C SER A 524 12.11 6.83 2.75
N TRP A 525 11.48 7.88 3.24
CA TRP A 525 10.03 8.05 3.27
C TRP A 525 9.36 7.86 1.89
N THR A 526 8.11 7.37 1.92
CA THR A 526 7.36 6.66 0.86
C THR A 526 7.98 5.36 0.32
N GLY A 527 9.24 5.04 0.65
CA GLY A 527 9.87 3.78 0.30
C GLY A 527 9.42 2.62 1.18
N GLN A 528 8.63 1.72 0.59
CA GLN A 528 8.19 0.44 1.13
C GLN A 528 8.63 -0.65 0.12
N PRO A 529 8.95 -1.87 0.55
CA PRO A 529 9.02 -2.99 -0.38
C PRO A 529 7.63 -3.34 -0.93
N ALA A 530 7.58 -3.76 -2.19
CA ALA A 530 6.58 -4.70 -2.67
C ALA A 530 7.11 -6.12 -2.44
N ILE A 531 6.22 -7.07 -2.16
CA ILE A 531 6.57 -8.49 -1.94
C ILE A 531 5.62 -9.33 -2.78
N ILE A 532 6.14 -10.21 -3.64
CA ILE A 532 5.32 -10.96 -4.61
C ILE A 532 5.73 -12.44 -4.73
N LYS A 533 4.78 -13.35 -4.49
CA LYS A 533 4.86 -14.79 -4.80
C LYS A 533 4.66 -14.97 -6.31
N TRP A 534 5.73 -15.25 -7.04
CA TRP A 534 5.65 -15.43 -8.49
C TRP A 534 5.07 -16.79 -8.90
N SER A 535 4.26 -16.80 -9.97
CA SER A 535 3.80 -18.03 -10.63
C SER A 535 4.97 -18.83 -11.19
N LYS A 536 4.73 -20.07 -11.63
CA LYS A 536 5.77 -20.90 -12.25
C LYS A 536 6.20 -20.31 -13.60
N GLU A 537 5.24 -19.90 -14.40
CA GLU A 537 5.38 -19.37 -15.75
C GLU A 537 6.20 -18.07 -15.73
N VAL A 538 5.87 -17.15 -14.80
CA VAL A 538 6.64 -15.90 -14.63
C VAL A 538 8.07 -16.19 -14.16
N ARG A 539 8.30 -17.15 -13.25
CA ARG A 539 9.67 -17.54 -12.86
C ARG A 539 10.45 -18.16 -14.01
N GLU A 540 9.82 -19.03 -14.79
CA GLU A 540 10.43 -19.74 -15.91
C GLU A 540 10.75 -18.80 -17.09
N ALA A 541 9.95 -17.77 -17.33
CA ALA A 541 10.19 -16.74 -18.36
C ALA A 541 11.15 -15.62 -17.92
N ALA A 542 11.11 -15.20 -16.65
CA ALA A 542 11.85 -14.01 -16.19
C ALA A 542 13.37 -14.22 -16.09
N ASN A 543 14.11 -13.11 -16.03
CA ASN A 543 15.56 -13.08 -15.78
C ASN A 543 15.95 -13.37 -14.30
N ILE A 544 15.34 -14.39 -13.68
CA ILE A 544 15.68 -14.87 -12.34
C ILE A 544 16.84 -15.88 -12.43
N VAL A 545 17.82 -15.79 -11.54
CA VAL A 545 18.96 -16.73 -11.50
C VAL A 545 18.51 -18.17 -11.28
N GLU A 546 19.20 -19.13 -11.90
CA GLU A 546 18.78 -20.56 -11.98
C GLU A 546 18.40 -21.17 -10.62
N GLU A 547 19.21 -20.93 -9.59
CA GLU A 547 18.98 -21.36 -8.20
C GLU A 547 17.64 -20.86 -7.63
N LYS A 548 17.38 -19.55 -7.75
CA LYS A 548 16.14 -18.93 -7.25
C LYS A 548 14.94 -19.24 -8.15
N ARG A 549 15.15 -19.46 -9.45
CA ARG A 549 14.11 -19.89 -10.41
C ARG A 549 13.50 -21.22 -10.00
N ALA A 550 14.31 -22.16 -9.52
CA ALA A 550 13.88 -23.48 -9.06
C ALA A 550 13.08 -23.46 -7.73
N THR A 551 13.10 -22.37 -6.96
CA THR A 551 12.43 -22.27 -5.65
C THR A 551 10.90 -22.36 -5.80
N LYS A 552 10.25 -23.41 -5.26
CA LYS A 552 8.78 -23.53 -5.28
C LYS A 552 8.17 -22.36 -4.51
N ALA A 553 7.31 -21.58 -5.17
CA ALA A 553 6.67 -20.40 -4.61
C ALA A 553 7.66 -19.40 -3.97
N LEU A 554 8.72 -19.06 -4.70
CA LEU A 554 9.61 -17.91 -4.44
C LEU A 554 8.77 -16.66 -4.18
N LYS A 555 9.07 -15.95 -3.08
CA LYS A 555 8.56 -14.59 -2.83
C LYS A 555 9.70 -13.62 -3.09
N GLU A 556 9.52 -12.73 -4.05
CA GLU A 556 10.51 -11.72 -4.40
C GLU A 556 10.16 -10.38 -3.72
N VAL A 557 11.12 -9.83 -2.99
CA VAL A 557 11.10 -8.47 -2.45
C VAL A 557 11.59 -7.53 -3.54
N ILE A 558 10.76 -6.57 -3.93
CA ILE A 558 11.08 -5.54 -4.92
C ILE A 558 11.04 -4.17 -4.24
N ILE A 559 12.19 -3.49 -4.15
CA ILE A 559 12.30 -2.23 -3.41
C ILE A 559 13.18 -1.19 -4.13
N ALA A 560 12.68 0.03 -4.25
CA ALA A 560 13.32 1.13 -4.97
C ALA A 560 14.06 2.08 -4.02
N GLY A 561 15.31 2.40 -4.34
CA GLY A 561 16.21 3.17 -3.47
C GLY A 561 16.42 4.62 -3.87
N LEU A 562 16.70 5.45 -2.86
CA LEU A 562 17.27 6.79 -3.04
C LEU A 562 18.67 6.76 -3.69
N ASP A 563 19.34 5.60 -3.73
CA ASP A 563 20.57 5.39 -4.50
C ASP A 563 20.34 5.26 -6.02
N GLY A 564 19.07 5.21 -6.45
CA GLY A 564 18.69 5.08 -7.85
C GLY A 564 18.82 3.67 -8.40
N LYS A 565 18.65 2.65 -7.55
CA LYS A 565 18.44 1.26 -7.97
C LYS A 565 17.06 0.75 -7.60
N ILE A 566 16.66 -0.33 -8.25
CA ILE A 566 15.55 -1.19 -7.84
C ILE A 566 16.14 -2.55 -7.54
N TYR A 567 16.02 -2.99 -6.30
CA TYR A 567 16.55 -4.25 -5.78
C TYR A 567 15.50 -5.36 -5.91
N PHE A 568 15.97 -6.58 -6.18
CA PHE A 568 15.17 -7.79 -6.30
C PHE A 568 15.85 -8.85 -5.42
N LEU A 569 15.23 -9.20 -4.28
CA LEU A 569 15.80 -10.10 -3.27
C LEU A 569 14.81 -11.26 -3.00
N ASP A 570 15.31 -12.42 -2.59
CA ASP A 570 14.46 -13.48 -2.06
C ASP A 570 14.06 -13.15 -0.62
N LEU A 571 12.76 -13.23 -0.31
CA LEU A 571 12.23 -13.03 1.04
C LEU A 571 12.86 -13.98 2.06
N ALA A 572 13.27 -15.19 1.65
CA ALA A 572 13.79 -16.21 2.55
C ALA A 572 15.17 -15.90 3.14
N ASP A 573 16.09 -15.33 2.34
CA ASP A 573 17.51 -15.15 2.73
C ASP A 573 18.11 -13.79 2.35
N GLY A 574 17.36 -12.90 1.71
CA GLY A 574 17.82 -11.57 1.31
C GLY A 574 18.84 -11.57 0.16
N LEU A 575 19.13 -12.72 -0.45
CA LEU A 575 20.06 -12.80 -1.58
C LEU A 575 19.38 -12.31 -2.88
N PRO A 576 20.12 -11.65 -3.80
CA PRO A 576 19.55 -11.19 -5.05
C PRO A 576 19.00 -12.33 -5.91
N THR A 577 17.74 -12.22 -6.32
CA THR A 577 17.10 -13.14 -7.30
C THR A 577 17.52 -12.85 -8.72
N ARG A 578 18.00 -11.63 -8.99
CA ARG A 578 18.42 -11.09 -10.28
C ARG A 578 19.22 -9.80 -10.09
N ASP A 579 19.84 -9.28 -11.15
CA ASP A 579 20.56 -8.00 -11.09
C ASP A 579 19.62 -6.83 -10.73
N ALA A 580 20.11 -5.87 -9.94
CA ALA A 580 19.35 -4.67 -9.59
C ALA A 580 19.26 -3.70 -10.78
N ILE A 581 18.05 -3.22 -11.11
CA ILE A 581 17.85 -2.22 -12.17
C ILE A 581 18.50 -0.91 -11.73
N ASN A 582 19.53 -0.47 -12.47
CA ASN A 582 20.29 0.74 -12.16
C ASN A 582 19.73 1.95 -12.92
N VAL A 583 18.68 2.57 -12.37
CA VAL A 583 18.05 3.79 -12.89
C VAL A 583 19.02 4.98 -12.85
N GLY A 584 19.92 5.03 -11.86
CA GLY A 584 20.92 6.09 -11.67
C GLY A 584 20.36 7.40 -11.09
N TYR A 585 19.05 7.45 -10.84
CA TYR A 585 18.31 8.60 -10.30
C TYR A 585 17.52 8.18 -9.06
N PRO A 586 17.56 8.94 -7.95
CA PRO A 586 16.86 8.59 -6.72
C PRO A 586 15.37 8.33 -6.94
N MET A 587 14.88 7.25 -6.34
CA MET A 587 13.47 6.84 -6.36
C MET A 587 12.83 7.06 -4.97
N LYS A 588 11.50 7.19 -4.93
CA LYS A 588 10.73 7.34 -3.68
C LYS A 588 9.38 6.62 -3.70
N GLY A 589 8.66 6.71 -4.83
CA GLY A 589 7.41 5.99 -4.98
C GLY A 589 7.67 4.49 -4.87
N THR A 590 6.95 3.81 -3.98
CA THR A 590 7.03 2.36 -3.81
C THR A 590 6.64 1.66 -5.12
N PRO A 591 7.39 0.61 -5.55
CA PRO A 591 7.01 -0.24 -6.67
C PRO A 591 5.54 -0.66 -6.63
N SER A 592 4.83 -0.43 -7.73
CA SER A 592 3.43 -0.79 -7.89
C SER A 592 3.31 -1.81 -9.03
N ILE A 593 2.96 -3.06 -8.70
CA ILE A 593 2.88 -4.21 -9.61
C ILE A 593 1.42 -4.41 -10.05
N HIS A 594 1.19 -5.02 -11.22
CA HIS A 594 -0.16 -5.33 -11.69
C HIS A 594 -0.93 -6.28 -10.72
N PRO A 595 -2.19 -6.00 -10.34
CA PRO A 595 -2.92 -6.80 -9.34
C PRO A 595 -3.44 -8.16 -9.84
N LEU A 596 -3.30 -8.44 -11.13
CA LEU A 596 -3.48 -9.79 -11.72
C LEU A 596 -2.17 -10.61 -11.75
N GLY A 597 -1.13 -10.17 -11.04
CA GLY A 597 0.18 -10.83 -10.99
C GLY A 597 1.01 -10.70 -12.28
N TYR A 598 0.59 -9.86 -13.24
CA TYR A 598 1.33 -9.66 -14.48
C TYR A 598 2.70 -9.01 -14.21
N PRO A 599 3.76 -9.38 -14.96
CA PRO A 599 5.12 -8.91 -14.75
C PRO A 599 5.36 -7.47 -15.26
N VAL A 600 4.47 -6.53 -14.91
CA VAL A 600 4.61 -5.08 -15.15
C VAL A 600 4.72 -4.38 -13.81
N MET A 601 5.67 -3.45 -13.69
CA MET A 601 5.88 -2.63 -12.50
C MET A 601 5.99 -1.15 -12.87
N THR A 602 5.40 -0.28 -12.06
CA THR A 602 5.63 1.16 -12.10
C THR A 602 6.27 1.69 -10.82
N VAL A 603 7.06 2.77 -10.93
CA VAL A 603 7.86 3.29 -9.81
C VAL A 603 8.19 4.78 -9.98
N GLY A 604 8.14 5.55 -8.89
CA GLY A 604 8.20 7.02 -8.89
C GLY A 604 9.59 7.61 -8.62
N GLN A 605 10.08 8.49 -9.52
CA GLN A 605 11.40 9.10 -9.43
C GLN A 605 11.42 10.42 -8.64
N TYR A 606 12.25 10.47 -7.59
CA TYR A 606 12.43 11.61 -6.69
C TYR A 606 13.36 12.69 -7.23
N ALA A 607 14.40 12.42 -8.03
CA ALA A 607 15.32 13.49 -8.44
C ALA A 607 15.98 13.29 -9.79
N ARG A 608 16.14 14.38 -10.55
CA ARG A 608 16.84 14.40 -11.85
C ARG A 608 18.19 15.10 -11.86
N LYS A 609 18.47 15.97 -10.87
CA LYS A 609 19.70 16.75 -10.78
C LYS A 609 20.78 16.03 -9.98
N MET A 610 21.73 15.46 -10.72
CA MET A 610 22.83 14.63 -10.20
C MET A 610 24.16 15.34 -10.32
N ALA A 611 25.18 14.92 -9.56
CA ALA A 611 26.51 15.51 -9.61
C ALA A 611 27.23 15.36 -10.97
N LYS A 612 26.71 14.52 -11.87
CA LYS A 612 27.24 14.27 -13.22
C LYS A 612 26.42 14.95 -14.34
N GLY A 613 25.26 15.54 -14.05
CA GLY A 613 24.35 16.10 -15.06
C GLY A 613 22.90 16.14 -14.60
N THR A 614 22.00 16.55 -15.49
CA THR A 614 20.54 16.50 -15.27
C THR A 614 19.93 15.50 -16.25
N GLY A 615 19.23 14.48 -15.73
CA GLY A 615 18.52 13.48 -16.54
C GLY A 615 17.04 13.80 -16.72
N ASP A 616 16.27 12.81 -17.13
CA ASP A 616 14.81 12.88 -17.16
C ASP A 616 14.18 12.70 -15.77
N ILE A 617 12.87 12.87 -15.66
CA ILE A 617 12.09 12.64 -14.42
C ILE A 617 10.68 12.15 -14.78
N GLY A 618 10.12 11.24 -14.00
CA GLY A 618 8.81 10.66 -14.31
C GLY A 618 8.43 9.46 -13.47
N LEU A 619 7.25 8.90 -13.77
CA LEU A 619 6.86 7.55 -13.37
C LEU A 619 7.41 6.60 -14.44
N ARG A 620 8.21 5.62 -14.04
CA ARG A 620 8.88 4.67 -14.94
C ARG A 620 8.17 3.32 -14.91
N PHE A 621 8.05 2.69 -16.08
CA PHE A 621 7.35 1.43 -16.29
C PHE A 621 8.35 0.38 -16.74
N TYR A 622 8.34 -0.80 -16.11
CA TYR A 622 9.26 -1.88 -16.37
C TYR A 622 8.54 -3.18 -16.69
N ASP A 623 9.00 -3.84 -17.76
CA ASP A 623 8.83 -5.27 -17.97
C ASP A 623 9.73 -6.01 -16.97
N LEU A 624 9.14 -6.79 -16.07
CA LEU A 624 9.84 -7.57 -15.05
C LEU A 624 10.33 -8.94 -15.53
N LEU A 625 9.98 -9.37 -16.74
CA LEU A 625 10.60 -10.56 -17.36
C LEU A 625 12.01 -10.20 -17.83
N THR A 626 12.16 -9.12 -18.62
CA THR A 626 13.47 -8.71 -19.17
C THR A 626 14.15 -7.54 -18.44
N GLN A 627 13.53 -7.00 -17.39
CA GLN A 627 14.02 -5.89 -16.55
C GLN A 627 14.27 -4.57 -17.32
N LYS A 628 13.57 -4.37 -18.45
CA LYS A 628 13.72 -3.18 -19.31
C LYS A 628 12.68 -2.12 -18.99
N GLU A 629 13.07 -0.86 -19.09
CA GLU A 629 12.14 0.26 -19.11
C GLU A 629 11.37 0.24 -20.45
N VAL A 630 10.05 0.17 -20.38
CA VAL A 630 9.14 0.07 -21.55
C VAL A 630 8.38 1.37 -21.80
N HIS A 631 8.10 2.16 -20.75
CA HIS A 631 7.43 3.45 -20.84
C HIS A 631 7.87 4.40 -19.71
N MET A 632 7.71 5.71 -19.88
CA MET A 632 7.86 6.70 -18.82
C MET A 632 6.91 7.88 -19.01
N ILE A 633 6.05 8.14 -18.01
CA ILE A 633 5.28 9.38 -17.93
C ILE A 633 6.23 10.50 -17.48
N ASN A 634 6.64 11.33 -18.44
CA ASN A 634 7.58 12.44 -18.26
C ASN A 634 6.97 13.55 -17.37
N GLY A 635 7.30 13.56 -16.07
CA GLY A 635 6.73 14.47 -15.06
C GLY A 635 7.09 15.97 -15.19
N LEU A 636 7.75 16.36 -16.29
CA LEU A 636 7.87 17.77 -16.72
C LEU A 636 6.68 18.18 -17.62
N ASP A 637 6.27 17.24 -18.47
CA ASP A 637 5.16 17.28 -19.43
C ASP A 637 5.05 18.54 -20.34
N GLY A 638 6.13 19.33 -20.44
CA GLY A 638 6.33 20.37 -21.44
C GLY A 638 5.22 21.42 -21.54
N LYS A 639 4.46 21.41 -22.64
CA LYS A 639 3.59 22.51 -23.07
C LYS A 639 2.32 22.70 -22.23
N MET A 640 2.02 21.81 -21.28
CA MET A 640 0.90 21.97 -20.33
C MET A 640 1.11 23.10 -19.30
N ASN A 641 2.17 23.92 -19.45
CA ASN A 641 2.55 25.03 -18.57
C ASN A 641 2.51 24.58 -17.10
N ARG A 642 3.27 23.52 -16.83
CA ARG A 642 3.33 22.89 -15.52
C ARG A 642 4.24 23.68 -14.57
N PRO A 643 3.85 23.83 -13.29
CA PRO A 643 4.72 24.42 -12.30
C PRO A 643 5.84 23.42 -11.98
N TYR A 644 7.09 23.86 -12.10
CA TYR A 644 8.25 22.98 -12.21
C TYR A 644 8.98 22.81 -10.87
N TYR A 645 9.30 21.56 -10.53
CA TYR A 645 10.20 21.20 -9.43
C TYR A 645 11.28 20.23 -9.95
N GLU A 646 12.50 20.35 -9.45
CA GLU A 646 13.67 19.61 -9.97
C GLU A 646 13.89 18.25 -9.28
N VAL A 647 12.92 17.93 -8.43
CA VAL A 647 12.83 16.90 -7.40
C VAL A 647 11.33 16.54 -7.29
N GLY A 648 10.98 15.39 -6.73
CA GLY A 648 9.64 15.03 -6.27
C GLY A 648 8.67 14.46 -7.31
N ALA A 649 8.95 14.50 -8.62
CA ALA A 649 7.89 14.50 -9.65
C ALA A 649 6.81 13.42 -9.47
N PHE A 650 7.22 12.20 -9.08
CA PHE A 650 6.34 11.17 -8.56
C PHE A 650 6.95 10.58 -7.28
N ASP A 651 6.55 11.13 -6.13
CA ASP A 651 6.87 10.56 -4.80
C ASP A 651 5.78 9.58 -4.32
N THR A 652 4.59 9.63 -4.93
CA THR A 652 3.48 8.71 -4.69
C THR A 652 3.72 7.33 -5.30
N SER A 653 2.89 6.37 -4.88
CA SER A 653 2.70 5.09 -5.56
C SER A 653 1.39 5.04 -6.32
N ALA A 654 1.37 4.25 -7.38
CA ALA A 654 0.20 4.10 -8.23
C ALA A 654 -0.82 3.12 -7.61
N LEU A 655 -2.05 3.18 -8.12
CA LEU A 655 -2.98 2.06 -8.17
C LEU A 655 -3.11 1.61 -9.62
N ILE A 656 -3.56 0.38 -9.84
CA ILE A 656 -4.00 -0.10 -11.15
C ILE A 656 -5.34 -0.77 -10.91
N ASP A 657 -6.37 -0.35 -11.63
CA ASP A 657 -7.64 -1.08 -11.67
C ASP A 657 -7.46 -2.33 -12.55
N PRO A 658 -7.62 -3.55 -12.01
CA PRO A 658 -7.48 -4.78 -12.78
C PRO A 658 -8.64 -5.01 -13.76
N ALA A 659 -9.80 -4.35 -13.59
CA ALA A 659 -10.95 -4.50 -14.48
C ALA A 659 -10.79 -3.65 -15.76
N SER A 660 -10.49 -2.35 -15.61
CA SER A 660 -10.28 -1.44 -16.74
C SER A 660 -8.83 -1.36 -17.24
N ASP A 661 -7.89 -2.15 -16.71
CA ASP A 661 -6.46 -2.12 -17.06
C ASP A 661 -5.87 -0.69 -17.02
N THR A 662 -6.26 0.08 -15.98
CA THR A 662 -5.94 1.51 -15.88
C THR A 662 -5.14 1.83 -14.63
N LEU A 663 -3.95 2.38 -14.83
CA LEU A 663 -3.15 2.98 -13.78
C LEU A 663 -3.69 4.35 -13.36
N VAL A 664 -3.71 4.58 -12.04
CA VAL A 664 -4.13 5.83 -11.40
C VAL A 664 -3.00 6.34 -10.51
N THR A 665 -2.60 7.60 -10.67
CA THR A 665 -1.63 8.25 -9.77
C THR A 665 -1.80 9.77 -9.74
N ALA A 666 -1.18 10.43 -8.77
CA ALA A 666 -0.97 11.87 -8.74
C ALA A 666 0.50 12.22 -8.56
N GLY A 667 0.99 13.26 -9.24
CA GLY A 667 2.37 13.74 -9.14
C GLY A 667 2.52 14.99 -8.27
N THR A 668 3.75 15.28 -7.82
CA THR A 668 4.05 16.56 -7.12
C THR A 668 4.03 17.78 -8.05
N ASN A 669 3.89 17.55 -9.36
CA ASN A 669 3.51 18.60 -10.32
C ASN A 669 2.00 18.98 -10.25
N GLY A 670 1.23 18.36 -9.35
CA GLY A 670 -0.13 18.74 -8.97
C GLY A 670 -1.22 18.20 -9.88
N MET A 671 -0.96 17.08 -10.56
CA MET A 671 -1.85 16.51 -11.57
C MET A 671 -2.16 15.06 -11.28
N VAL A 672 -3.38 14.65 -11.63
CA VAL A 672 -3.85 13.26 -11.59
C VAL A 672 -3.78 12.68 -12.99
N TYR A 673 -3.33 11.44 -13.10
CA TYR A 673 -3.16 10.70 -14.35
C TYR A 673 -4.08 9.47 -14.30
N LEU A 674 -4.86 9.28 -15.36
CA LEU A 674 -5.51 8.02 -15.69
C LEU A 674 -4.78 7.48 -16.93
N THR A 675 -4.08 6.36 -16.76
CA THR A 675 -3.24 5.77 -17.81
C THR A 675 -3.72 4.36 -18.12
N LYS A 676 -4.46 4.19 -19.22
CA LYS A 676 -4.77 2.86 -19.76
C LYS A 676 -3.45 2.20 -20.13
N LEU A 677 -3.22 0.96 -19.70
CA LEU A 677 -1.94 0.28 -19.95
C LEU A 677 -1.93 -0.47 -21.29
N ASN A 678 -3.10 -0.95 -21.73
CA ASN A 678 -3.28 -1.85 -22.87
C ASN A 678 -2.43 -3.13 -22.70
N THR A 679 -2.48 -3.72 -21.51
CA THR A 679 -1.62 -4.83 -21.10
C THR A 679 -2.01 -6.14 -21.80
N THR A 680 -1.04 -6.72 -22.53
CA THR A 680 -1.16 -8.08 -23.09
C THR A 680 -0.09 -8.97 -22.48
N PHE A 681 -0.50 -10.00 -21.73
CA PHE A 681 0.40 -10.98 -21.13
C PHE A 681 0.13 -12.39 -21.67
N ASP A 682 1.12 -12.97 -22.35
CA ASP A 682 1.09 -14.38 -22.76
C ASP A 682 1.96 -15.22 -21.80
N TYR A 683 1.27 -16.00 -20.97
CA TYR A 683 1.86 -16.94 -20.00
C TYR A 683 2.66 -18.07 -20.67
N ASN A 684 2.29 -18.49 -21.89
CA ASN A 684 2.92 -19.60 -22.60
C ASN A 684 4.14 -19.15 -23.41
N ALA A 685 4.07 -17.98 -24.04
CA ALA A 685 5.21 -17.38 -24.73
C ALA A 685 6.21 -16.73 -23.77
N GLY A 686 5.78 -16.37 -22.55
CA GLY A 686 6.60 -15.64 -21.59
C GLY A 686 6.86 -14.21 -22.04
N THR A 687 5.84 -13.53 -22.57
CA THR A 687 5.94 -12.19 -23.15
C THR A 687 4.89 -11.25 -22.59
N ILE A 688 5.32 -10.02 -22.25
CA ILE A 688 4.49 -8.96 -21.70
C ILE A 688 4.65 -7.69 -22.55
N GLU A 689 3.54 -7.12 -23.00
CA GLU A 689 3.50 -5.88 -23.77
C GLU A 689 2.48 -4.90 -23.15
N ILE A 690 2.77 -3.60 -23.24
CA ILE A 690 1.89 -2.50 -22.83
C ILE A 690 2.00 -1.37 -23.86
N GLU A 691 0.90 -0.66 -24.14
CA GLU A 691 0.87 0.55 -24.97
C GLU A 691 0.18 1.69 -24.19
N PRO A 692 0.89 2.37 -23.25
CA PRO A 692 0.22 3.21 -22.26
C PRO A 692 -0.26 4.56 -22.80
N GLU A 693 -1.57 4.80 -22.73
CA GLU A 693 -2.22 6.06 -23.11
C GLU A 693 -2.73 6.82 -21.88
N SER A 694 -2.43 8.12 -21.78
CA SER A 694 -2.66 8.92 -20.56
C SER A 694 -3.58 10.11 -20.77
N ILE A 695 -4.68 10.14 -20.00
CA ILE A 695 -5.50 11.33 -19.74
C ILE A 695 -5.02 11.97 -18.44
N VAL A 696 -4.92 13.31 -18.41
CA VAL A 696 -4.39 14.04 -17.24
C VAL A 696 -5.31 15.17 -16.80
N MET A 697 -5.72 15.16 -15.53
CA MET A 697 -6.41 16.28 -14.88
C MET A 697 -5.41 17.23 -14.20
N LYS A 698 -5.52 18.51 -14.54
CA LYS A 698 -4.90 19.64 -13.83
C LYS A 698 -5.96 20.43 -13.09
N SER A 699 -5.88 20.52 -11.76
CA SER A 699 -6.80 21.37 -10.96
C SER A 699 -6.06 22.53 -10.28
N LYS A 700 -6.81 23.50 -9.74
CA LYS A 700 -6.26 24.58 -8.91
C LYS A 700 -7.21 24.96 -7.77
N LYS A 701 -6.69 25.17 -6.56
CA LYS A 701 -7.45 25.65 -5.39
C LYS A 701 -7.76 27.15 -5.49
N LYS A 702 -8.94 27.54 -4.98
CA LYS A 702 -9.41 28.92 -4.84
C LYS A 702 -8.43 29.75 -4.01
N ASN A 703 -8.11 30.95 -4.46
CA ASN A 703 -7.14 31.87 -3.82
C ASN A 703 -5.69 31.34 -3.65
N GLN A 704 -5.35 30.18 -4.22
CA GLN A 704 -3.99 29.61 -4.17
C GLN A 704 -2.98 30.56 -4.85
N GLN A 705 -2.01 31.04 -4.06
CA GLN A 705 -0.98 31.98 -4.50
C GLN A 705 0.16 31.27 -5.25
N ASP A 706 0.57 30.10 -4.77
CA ASP A 706 1.60 29.30 -5.41
C ASP A 706 1.16 28.77 -6.78
N LYS A 707 2.13 28.62 -7.68
CA LYS A 707 1.90 28.09 -9.03
C LYS A 707 1.77 26.57 -9.02
N THR A 708 2.44 25.91 -8.07
CA THR A 708 2.26 24.51 -7.65
C THR A 708 1.11 24.37 -6.65
N VAL A 709 0.50 23.19 -6.61
CA VAL A 709 0.39 22.45 -5.34
C VAL A 709 0.88 21.04 -5.64
N ALA A 710 1.72 20.47 -4.77
CA ALA A 710 2.15 19.08 -4.94
C ALA A 710 1.14 18.13 -4.30
N VAL A 711 1.04 16.91 -4.85
CA VAL A 711 0.48 15.75 -4.16
C VAL A 711 1.65 14.84 -3.81
N GLU A 712 1.87 14.60 -2.52
CA GLU A 712 2.86 13.65 -2.00
C GLU A 712 2.20 12.45 -1.30
N ALA A 713 0.98 12.64 -0.78
CA ALA A 713 0.12 11.55 -0.31
C ALA A 713 -0.28 10.65 -1.49
N SER A 714 -0.13 9.33 -1.34
CA SER A 714 -0.60 8.39 -2.37
C SER A 714 -2.12 8.33 -2.41
N ILE A 715 -2.69 8.18 -3.60
CA ILE A 715 -4.14 8.09 -3.83
C ILE A 715 -4.68 6.80 -3.20
N ALA A 716 -5.85 6.90 -2.56
CA ALA A 716 -6.76 5.79 -2.30
C ALA A 716 -7.97 5.88 -3.24
N ALA A 717 -8.61 4.77 -3.58
CA ALA A 717 -9.70 4.71 -4.56
C ALA A 717 -10.74 3.63 -4.23
N TYR A 718 -11.95 3.82 -4.75
CA TYR A 718 -13.07 2.89 -4.67
C TYR A 718 -14.04 3.13 -5.84
N ASP A 719 -14.45 2.07 -6.54
CA ASP A 719 -15.26 2.13 -7.76
C ASP A 719 -14.65 3.15 -8.75
N LYS A 720 -15.41 4.16 -9.20
CA LYS A 720 -14.97 5.25 -10.06
C LYS A 720 -14.37 6.44 -9.30
N TYR A 721 -14.32 6.41 -7.98
CA TYR A 721 -13.93 7.54 -7.14
C TYR A 721 -12.48 7.44 -6.65
N ILE A 722 -11.79 8.58 -6.68
CA ILE A 722 -10.43 8.71 -6.13
C ILE A 722 -10.39 9.77 -5.05
N PHE A 723 -9.59 9.51 -4.02
CA PHE A 723 -9.46 10.33 -2.83
C PHE A 723 -8.01 10.74 -2.65
N TYR A 724 -7.75 12.06 -2.68
CA TYR A 724 -6.41 12.60 -2.54
C TYR A 724 -6.39 13.98 -1.89
N ALA A 725 -5.26 14.31 -1.28
CA ALA A 725 -5.02 15.60 -0.66
C ALA A 725 -3.69 16.20 -1.13
N ASP A 726 -3.61 17.52 -1.16
CA ASP A 726 -2.44 18.26 -1.64
C ASP A 726 -1.70 19.03 -0.53
N LEU A 727 -0.49 19.52 -0.82
CA LEU A 727 0.33 20.32 0.09
C LEU A 727 -0.24 21.73 0.39
N SER A 728 -1.48 22.04 0.00
CA SER A 728 -2.22 23.21 0.49
C SER A 728 -3.30 22.83 1.51
N GLY A 729 -3.39 21.56 1.88
CA GLY A 729 -4.42 21.02 2.76
C GLY A 729 -5.80 21.08 2.11
N LEU A 730 -5.94 20.65 0.84
CA LEU A 730 -7.24 20.40 0.20
C LEU A 730 -7.40 18.91 -0.08
N LEU A 731 -8.15 18.23 0.78
CA LEU A 731 -8.67 16.88 0.56
C LEU A 731 -9.89 16.96 -0.37
N ARG A 732 -10.08 15.97 -1.24
CA ARG A 732 -11.22 15.91 -2.17
C ARG A 732 -11.53 14.50 -2.68
N CYS A 733 -12.77 14.30 -3.10
CA CYS A 733 -13.18 13.22 -3.99
C CYS A 733 -13.24 13.70 -5.44
N VAL A 734 -12.78 12.89 -6.38
CA VAL A 734 -12.93 13.11 -7.83
C VAL A 734 -13.56 11.88 -8.48
N ASN A 735 -14.59 12.10 -9.29
CA ASN A 735 -15.17 11.08 -10.15
C ASN A 735 -14.25 10.88 -11.37
N THR A 736 -13.70 9.69 -11.57
CA THR A 736 -12.77 9.40 -12.69
C THR A 736 -13.47 9.18 -14.02
N SER A 737 -14.78 8.96 -14.04
CA SER A 737 -15.56 8.88 -15.28
C SER A 737 -15.59 10.21 -16.03
N ASN A 738 -15.50 11.36 -15.34
CA ASN A 738 -15.52 12.69 -15.97
C ASN A 738 -14.44 13.68 -15.45
N LEU A 739 -13.62 13.26 -14.48
CA LEU A 739 -12.57 14.04 -13.81
C LEU A 739 -13.08 15.34 -13.13
N GLU A 740 -14.35 15.34 -12.69
CA GLU A 740 -14.91 16.40 -11.86
C GLU A 740 -14.72 16.15 -10.36
N THR A 741 -14.52 17.23 -9.60
CA THR A 741 -14.44 17.17 -8.13
C THR A 741 -15.86 17.14 -7.57
N VAL A 742 -16.21 16.05 -6.88
CA VAL A 742 -17.53 15.87 -6.28
C VAL A 742 -17.67 16.75 -5.03
N TRP A 743 -16.71 16.62 -4.11
CA TRP A 743 -16.65 17.38 -2.86
C TRP A 743 -15.19 17.70 -2.51
N ALA A 744 -14.96 18.74 -1.70
CA ALA A 744 -13.63 19.11 -1.21
C ALA A 744 -13.66 19.75 0.19
N VAL A 745 -12.63 19.52 1.02
CA VAL A 745 -12.52 20.06 2.40
C VAL A 745 -11.10 20.52 2.73
N ASN A 746 -10.97 21.46 3.68
CA ASN A 746 -9.68 22.00 4.10
C ASN A 746 -9.14 21.33 5.36
N THR A 747 -8.03 20.59 5.26
CA THR A 747 -7.36 19.90 6.38
C THR A 747 -6.44 20.82 7.21
N GLU A 748 -6.72 22.13 7.23
CA GLU A 748 -5.92 23.26 7.77
C GLU A 748 -4.49 23.47 7.21
N ASP A 749 -3.74 22.39 7.03
CA ASP A 749 -2.31 22.34 6.72
C ASP A 749 -2.04 21.10 5.84
N GLN A 750 -0.80 20.90 5.42
CA GLN A 750 -0.45 19.92 4.36
C GLN A 750 -0.79 18.47 4.75
N VAL A 751 -1.22 17.64 3.80
CA VAL A 751 -1.32 16.18 3.99
C VAL A 751 -0.19 15.51 3.22
N GLN A 752 0.50 14.55 3.87
CA GLN A 752 1.67 13.86 3.30
C GLN A 752 1.59 12.35 3.53
N ALA A 753 1.13 11.90 4.70
CA ALA A 753 0.62 10.53 4.88
C ALA A 753 -0.39 10.17 3.76
N ALA A 754 -0.42 8.92 3.31
CA ALA A 754 -1.49 8.47 2.43
C ALA A 754 -2.84 8.53 3.17
N ILE A 755 -3.90 8.78 2.42
CA ILE A 755 -5.27 8.59 2.88
C ILE A 755 -5.52 7.08 2.92
N ALA A 756 -6.27 6.63 3.93
CA ALA A 756 -6.80 5.27 3.97
C ALA A 756 -8.33 5.29 3.93
N LEU A 757 -8.92 4.24 3.36
CA LEU A 757 -10.36 4.03 3.30
C LEU A 757 -10.77 2.80 4.12
N ASP A 758 -12.03 2.74 4.50
CA ASP A 758 -12.65 1.58 5.14
C ASP A 758 -14.12 1.47 4.75
N LEU A 759 -14.68 0.26 4.79
CA LEU A 759 -16.12 0.01 4.76
C LEU A 759 -16.51 -0.57 6.11
N ASP A 760 -17.54 -0.03 6.74
CA ASP A 760 -18.11 -0.62 7.96
C ASP A 760 -19.17 -1.68 7.66
N ALA A 761 -19.77 -2.23 8.73
CA ALA A 761 -20.78 -3.29 8.63
C ALA A 761 -22.11 -2.84 7.99
N ASP A 762 -22.42 -1.54 8.02
CA ASP A 762 -23.59 -0.96 7.34
C ASP A 762 -23.32 -0.65 5.86
N GLY A 763 -22.04 -0.72 5.44
CA GLY A 763 -21.59 -0.49 4.07
C GLY A 763 -21.24 0.96 3.77
N ASP A 764 -21.12 1.82 4.79
CA ASP A 764 -20.72 3.21 4.63
C ASP A 764 -19.20 3.30 4.39
N LEU A 765 -18.80 4.07 3.38
CA LEU A 765 -17.39 4.23 3.01
C LEU A 765 -16.78 5.40 3.79
N TRP A 766 -15.74 5.11 4.57
CA TRP A 766 -15.04 6.06 5.44
C TRP A 766 -13.64 6.39 4.94
N LEU A 767 -13.17 7.58 5.30
CA LEU A 767 -11.88 8.14 4.87
C LEU A 767 -11.11 8.67 6.08
N TYR A 768 -9.94 8.11 6.32
CA TYR A 768 -9.06 8.44 7.44
C TYR A 768 -7.83 9.23 6.97
N THR A 769 -7.55 10.36 7.61
CA THR A 769 -6.38 11.18 7.26
C THR A 769 -5.89 12.05 8.42
N ALA A 770 -4.67 12.57 8.32
CA ALA A 770 -4.10 13.50 9.28
C ALA A 770 -3.12 14.48 8.60
N ASN A 771 -3.11 15.74 9.05
CA ASN A 771 -2.22 16.76 8.48
C ASN A 771 -0.82 16.76 9.12
N THR A 772 0.17 17.30 8.41
CA THR A 772 1.44 17.74 8.98
C THR A 772 1.34 19.20 9.44
N LEU A 773 2.31 19.63 10.25
CA LEU A 773 2.45 21.01 10.70
C LEU A 773 3.57 21.66 9.91
N GLN A 774 3.36 21.94 8.62
CA GLN A 774 4.40 22.45 7.72
C GLN A 774 4.25 23.95 7.44
N ASN A 775 3.04 24.47 7.21
CA ASN A 775 2.83 25.91 6.99
C ASN A 775 2.89 26.72 8.31
N ARG A 776 2.66 26.04 9.46
CA ARG A 776 2.70 26.62 10.81
C ARG A 776 4.00 26.24 11.56
N LYS A 777 4.34 26.95 12.65
CA LYS A 777 5.51 26.63 13.51
C LYS A 777 5.16 25.83 14.78
N LYS A 778 3.93 26.03 15.26
CA LYS A 778 3.27 25.36 16.38
C LYS A 778 1.77 25.43 16.12
N GLY A 779 1.01 24.53 16.73
CA GLY A 779 -0.43 24.39 16.50
C GLY A 779 -0.77 22.93 16.32
N ASP A 780 -2.03 22.68 16.02
CA ASP A 780 -2.57 21.33 16.14
C ASP A 780 -2.35 20.52 14.86
N VAL A 781 -1.99 19.26 15.05
CA VAL A 781 -2.01 18.22 14.02
C VAL A 781 -3.28 17.43 14.28
N THR A 782 -4.19 17.42 13.32
CA THR A 782 -5.54 16.94 13.55
C THR A 782 -5.77 15.67 12.71
N ILE A 783 -6.00 14.56 13.42
CA ILE A 783 -6.44 13.27 12.85
C ILE A 783 -7.95 13.36 12.61
N ARG A 784 -8.45 12.80 11.51
CA ARG A 784 -9.86 12.92 11.11
C ARG A 784 -10.40 11.65 10.45
N ARG A 785 -11.71 11.42 10.65
CA ARG A 785 -12.56 10.53 9.85
C ARG A 785 -13.58 11.38 9.09
N PHE A 786 -13.73 11.13 7.80
CA PHE A 786 -14.79 11.69 6.96
C PHE A 786 -15.65 10.57 6.37
N ASN A 787 -16.94 10.80 6.14
CA ASN A 787 -17.67 9.98 5.17
C ASN A 787 -17.05 10.25 3.78
N ALA A 788 -16.56 9.21 3.12
CA ALA A 788 -15.82 9.32 1.87
C ALA A 788 -16.72 9.73 0.70
N LEU A 789 -18.00 9.39 0.74
CA LEU A 789 -18.96 9.74 -0.33
C LEU A 789 -19.38 11.20 -0.24
N THR A 790 -19.48 11.78 0.96
CA THR A 790 -20.00 13.14 1.15
C THR A 790 -18.98 14.21 1.50
N GLY A 791 -17.83 13.81 2.06
CA GLY A 791 -16.83 14.74 2.61
C GLY A 791 -17.23 15.36 3.95
N GLU A 792 -18.27 14.84 4.61
CA GLU A 792 -18.66 15.26 5.95
C GLU A 792 -17.66 14.76 7.02
N GLU A 793 -17.21 15.66 7.90
CA GLU A 793 -16.28 15.31 9.00
C GLU A 793 -17.08 14.64 10.13
N SER A 794 -16.83 13.35 10.36
CA SER A 794 -17.49 12.57 11.43
C SER A 794 -16.86 12.91 12.80
N TRP A 795 -15.53 12.87 12.88
CA TRP A 795 -14.78 13.27 14.07
C TRP A 795 -13.38 13.79 13.72
N ALA A 796 -12.81 14.54 14.67
CA ALA A 796 -11.48 15.13 14.54
C ALA A 796 -10.74 15.22 15.91
N LEU A 797 -9.58 14.56 16.02
CA LEU A 797 -8.71 14.62 17.20
C LEU A 797 -7.54 15.59 16.97
N ALA A 798 -7.56 16.74 17.64
CA ALA A 798 -6.57 17.80 17.51
C ALA A 798 -5.39 17.64 18.51
N VAL A 799 -4.22 17.23 18.01
CA VAL A 799 -3.00 16.97 18.81
C VAL A 799 -2.00 18.13 18.71
N GLY A 800 -1.93 18.91 19.79
CA GLY A 800 -1.06 20.09 19.88
C GLY A 800 0.42 19.79 19.65
N SER A 801 0.98 20.29 18.55
CA SER A 801 2.30 19.90 18.02
C SER A 801 3.24 21.11 17.78
N GLN A 802 4.55 20.88 17.66
CA GLN A 802 5.52 21.96 17.46
C GLN A 802 6.75 21.53 16.65
N LYS A 803 7.14 22.34 15.65
CA LYS A 803 8.32 22.10 14.84
C LYS A 803 9.61 22.05 15.66
N ASN A 804 10.34 20.95 15.50
CA ASN A 804 11.66 20.76 16.09
C ASN A 804 12.74 21.47 15.27
N THR A 805 13.06 22.72 15.64
CA THR A 805 14.01 23.57 14.91
C THR A 805 15.47 23.12 15.03
N LYS A 806 15.78 22.02 15.74
CA LYS A 806 17.12 21.42 15.77
C LYS A 806 17.31 20.36 14.69
N THR A 807 16.28 19.54 14.46
CA THR A 807 16.32 18.44 13.47
C THR A 807 15.78 18.85 12.10
N ASN A 808 14.90 19.85 12.06
CA ASN A 808 14.17 20.28 10.85
C ASN A 808 13.42 19.12 10.17
N LYS A 809 13.03 18.09 10.94
CA LYS A 809 12.12 17.04 10.52
C LYS A 809 10.68 17.57 10.52
N THR A 810 9.84 17.04 9.64
CA THR A 810 8.41 17.33 9.58
C THR A 810 7.73 16.92 10.89
N THR A 811 6.66 17.62 11.23
CA THR A 811 5.90 17.47 12.47
C THR A 811 4.47 17.06 12.11
N GLY A 812 3.85 16.17 12.89
CA GLY A 812 2.57 15.54 12.58
C GLY A 812 2.69 14.24 11.77
N ALA A 813 1.64 13.93 10.99
CA ALA A 813 1.48 12.65 10.32
C ALA A 813 2.25 12.57 8.98
N MET A 814 3.43 11.96 9.03
CA MET A 814 4.19 11.52 7.84
C MET A 814 3.98 10.02 7.56
N ALA A 815 3.70 9.25 8.61
CA ALA A 815 3.30 7.85 8.55
C ALA A 815 1.86 7.72 8.06
N SER A 816 1.60 6.77 7.15
CA SER A 816 0.24 6.43 6.71
C SER A 816 -0.45 5.55 7.77
N PRO A 817 -1.74 5.72 8.05
CA PRO A 817 -2.42 4.96 9.10
C PRO A 817 -2.56 3.47 8.77
N VAL A 818 -2.71 2.65 9.80
CA VAL A 818 -3.29 1.30 9.71
C VAL A 818 -4.79 1.41 9.97
N ILE A 819 -5.59 0.87 9.07
CA ILE A 819 -6.98 0.51 9.37
C ILE A 819 -6.95 -0.89 9.98
N GLY A 820 -7.48 -1.05 11.19
CA GLY A 820 -7.54 -2.34 11.86
C GLY A 820 -8.64 -3.24 11.29
N GLN A 821 -8.38 -4.55 11.37
CA GLN A 821 -9.21 -5.66 10.92
C GLN A 821 -9.25 -6.71 12.06
N ASN A 822 -10.11 -7.73 11.95
CA ASN A 822 -10.27 -8.81 12.95
C ASN A 822 -10.55 -8.27 14.37
N ASP A 823 -9.79 -8.66 15.39
CA ASP A 823 -9.91 -8.10 16.75
C ASP A 823 -9.68 -6.57 16.81
N LEU A 824 -8.81 -6.04 15.95
CA LEU A 824 -8.56 -4.60 15.82
C LEU A 824 -9.59 -3.92 14.90
N SER A 825 -10.68 -4.56 14.52
CA SER A 825 -11.68 -4.02 13.57
C SER A 825 -12.31 -2.69 14.04
N ASP A 826 -12.39 -2.43 15.34
CA ASP A 826 -12.85 -1.16 15.89
C ASP A 826 -11.78 -0.04 15.88
N LEU A 827 -10.53 -0.33 15.49
CA LEU A 827 -9.38 0.57 15.68
C LEU A 827 -8.79 1.15 14.39
N VAL A 828 -8.34 2.41 14.47
CA VAL A 828 -7.49 3.04 13.46
C VAL A 828 -6.21 3.59 14.11
N VAL A 829 -5.04 3.20 13.59
CA VAL A 829 -3.74 3.49 14.22
C VAL A 829 -2.94 4.50 13.39
N PHE A 830 -2.61 5.64 14.02
CA PHE A 830 -1.82 6.72 13.45
C PHE A 830 -0.47 6.89 14.18
N THR A 831 0.52 7.49 13.51
CA THR A 831 1.81 7.84 14.13
C THR A 831 2.21 9.28 13.85
N LEU A 832 2.42 10.04 14.94
CA LEU A 832 2.66 11.50 14.92
C LEU A 832 4.07 11.86 15.37
N SER A 833 4.75 12.71 14.61
CA SER A 833 6.10 13.22 14.92
C SER A 833 6.10 14.59 15.63
N ASN A 834 6.90 14.75 16.69
CA ASN A 834 7.13 15.98 17.46
C ASN A 834 5.87 16.58 18.13
N VAL A 835 5.14 15.76 18.87
CA VAL A 835 4.00 16.18 19.72
C VAL A 835 4.50 17.10 20.84
N SER A 836 3.87 18.27 21.02
CA SER A 836 4.31 19.27 22.00
C SER A 836 3.93 18.86 23.44
N LYS A 837 4.37 19.62 24.46
CA LYS A 837 3.93 19.33 25.85
C LYS A 837 2.40 19.34 25.96
N ALA A 838 1.72 20.32 25.35
CA ALA A 838 0.27 20.43 25.46
C ALA A 838 -0.47 19.23 24.81
N GLY A 839 -0.05 18.79 23.62
CA GLY A 839 -0.61 17.59 22.99
C GLY A 839 -0.29 16.31 23.76
N ALA A 840 0.93 16.22 24.32
CA ALA A 840 1.30 15.09 25.18
C ALA A 840 0.51 15.08 26.49
N GLN A 841 0.15 16.23 27.05
CA GLN A 841 -0.69 16.34 28.25
C GLN A 841 -2.15 15.97 27.98
N ALA A 842 -2.64 16.20 26.76
CA ALA A 842 -3.99 15.77 26.34
C ALA A 842 -4.09 14.24 26.15
N ILE A 843 -3.00 13.59 25.73
CA ILE A 843 -2.95 12.13 25.46
C ILE A 843 -2.49 11.32 26.69
N PHE A 844 -1.50 11.81 27.44
CA PHE A 844 -0.81 11.07 28.51
C PHE A 844 -0.97 11.70 29.92
N GLY A 845 -1.91 12.65 30.10
CA GLY A 845 -2.19 13.30 31.39
C GLY A 845 -1.26 14.46 31.76
N GLU A 846 -1.63 15.21 32.82
CA GLU A 846 -1.12 16.57 33.10
C GLU A 846 0.41 16.70 33.25
N ASP A 847 1.10 15.66 33.73
CA ASP A 847 2.55 15.70 33.94
C ASP A 847 3.37 15.40 32.67
N ALA A 848 2.74 14.94 31.59
CA ALA A 848 3.43 14.45 30.40
C ALA A 848 4.39 15.46 29.76
N ALA A 849 5.60 15.02 29.44
CA ALA A 849 6.56 15.80 28.64
C ALA A 849 6.27 15.69 27.13
N ALA A 850 6.76 16.66 26.35
CA ALA A 850 6.71 16.61 24.88
C ALA A 850 7.38 15.33 24.34
N LYS A 851 6.79 14.73 23.30
CA LYS A 851 7.15 13.41 22.78
C LYS A 851 7.84 13.54 21.42
N ALA A 852 8.87 12.73 21.17
CA ALA A 852 9.58 12.75 19.89
C ALA A 852 8.74 12.12 18.78
N GLY A 853 8.10 10.98 19.08
CA GLY A 853 7.03 10.37 18.30
C GLY A 853 5.99 9.73 19.22
N VAL A 854 4.79 9.52 18.70
CA VAL A 854 3.67 8.84 19.38
C VAL A 854 2.94 7.98 18.35
N THR A 855 2.72 6.71 18.66
CA THR A 855 1.71 5.87 18.01
C THR A 855 0.42 5.97 18.81
N ILE A 856 -0.72 6.04 18.13
CA ILE A 856 -2.03 6.26 18.77
C ILE A 856 -3.09 5.45 18.04
N ALA A 857 -3.82 4.62 18.77
CA ALA A 857 -5.02 3.95 18.29
C ALA A 857 -6.26 4.73 18.73
N LEU A 858 -7.13 4.99 17.77
CA LEU A 858 -8.44 5.62 17.99
C LEU A 858 -9.52 4.59 17.70
N ASN A 859 -10.63 4.66 18.43
CA ASN A 859 -11.85 3.98 18.03
C ASN A 859 -12.33 4.59 16.69
N LYS A 860 -12.75 3.74 15.74
CA LYS A 860 -13.20 4.17 14.41
C LYS A 860 -14.52 4.94 14.45
N GLU A 861 -15.45 4.57 15.31
CA GLU A 861 -16.79 5.16 15.43
C GLU A 861 -16.71 6.63 15.85
N ASP A 862 -16.10 6.91 17.00
CA ASP A 862 -16.14 8.22 17.69
C ASP A 862 -14.82 9.01 17.70
N GLY A 863 -13.69 8.35 17.43
CA GLY A 863 -12.35 8.95 17.47
C GLY A 863 -11.73 9.08 18.87
N GLU A 864 -12.32 8.46 19.91
CA GLU A 864 -11.71 8.43 21.25
C GLU A 864 -10.39 7.65 21.28
N VAL A 865 -9.49 8.06 22.16
CA VAL A 865 -8.14 7.48 22.28
C VAL A 865 -8.21 6.21 23.11
N VAL A 866 -8.18 5.05 22.45
CA VAL A 866 -8.16 3.74 23.11
C VAL A 866 -6.80 3.49 23.76
N TRP A 867 -5.71 3.73 23.02
CA TRP A 867 -4.36 3.72 23.57
C TRP A 867 -3.40 4.65 22.81
N ALA A 868 -2.32 5.03 23.48
CA ALA A 868 -1.22 5.77 22.87
C ALA A 868 0.12 5.32 23.45
N GLN A 869 1.06 4.98 22.56
CA GLN A 869 2.40 4.53 22.93
C GLN A 869 3.46 5.56 22.53
N GLN A 870 4.41 5.84 23.43
CA GLN A 870 5.51 6.76 23.14
C GLN A 870 6.59 6.05 22.31
N LEU A 871 7.03 6.72 21.24
CA LEU A 871 8.30 6.41 20.57
C LEU A 871 9.43 7.26 21.15
N ASP A 872 10.64 6.71 21.18
CA ASP A 872 11.86 7.37 21.64
C ASP A 872 12.31 8.52 20.71
N SER A 873 11.99 8.40 19.42
CA SER A 873 12.30 9.34 18.35
C SER A 873 11.09 9.69 17.49
N TYR A 874 11.27 10.62 16.55
CA TYR A 874 10.28 10.90 15.51
C TYR A 874 10.10 9.67 14.60
N SER A 875 8.96 9.55 13.93
CA SER A 875 8.80 8.56 12.85
C SER A 875 8.10 9.12 11.61
N TYR A 876 8.62 8.70 10.46
CA TYR A 876 7.98 8.81 9.15
C TYR A 876 7.54 7.42 8.61
N SER A 877 7.92 6.35 9.31
CA SER A 877 7.61 4.97 8.93
C SER A 877 6.15 4.67 9.29
N SER A 878 5.39 4.09 8.37
CA SER A 878 4.00 3.69 8.64
C SER A 878 3.98 2.48 9.59
N PRO A 879 3.06 2.41 10.57
CA PRO A 879 2.81 1.16 11.28
C PRO A 879 2.28 0.08 10.33
N VAL A 880 2.40 -1.18 10.71
CA VAL A 880 1.80 -2.33 10.02
C VAL A 880 1.11 -3.22 11.05
N ALA A 881 -0.10 -3.69 10.75
CA ALA A 881 -0.76 -4.73 11.54
C ALA A 881 -0.41 -6.11 10.98
N VAL A 882 -0.25 -7.09 11.85
CA VAL A 882 -0.14 -8.51 11.52
C VAL A 882 -1.13 -9.29 12.39
N TYR A 883 -1.68 -10.39 11.86
CA TYR A 883 -2.77 -11.12 12.50
C TYR A 883 -2.47 -12.61 12.61
N SER A 884 -2.90 -13.25 13.71
CA SER A 884 -2.89 -14.71 13.83
C SER A 884 -3.95 -15.36 12.93
N GLU A 885 -3.95 -16.69 12.84
CA GLU A 885 -5.01 -17.44 12.14
C GLU A 885 -6.38 -17.28 12.82
N SER A 886 -6.41 -17.04 14.15
CA SER A 886 -7.64 -16.73 14.90
C SER A 886 -8.00 -15.23 14.92
N GLY A 887 -7.29 -14.39 14.15
CA GLY A 887 -7.60 -12.96 14.04
C GLY A 887 -7.15 -12.09 15.21
N GLU A 888 -6.21 -12.55 16.04
CA GLU A 888 -5.53 -11.74 17.08
C GLU A 888 -4.49 -10.82 16.44
N GLY A 889 -4.41 -9.55 16.85
CA GLY A 889 -3.72 -8.49 16.11
C GLY A 889 -2.59 -7.80 16.86
N TRP A 890 -1.44 -7.67 16.20
CA TRP A 890 -0.26 -6.92 16.68
C TRP A 890 0.08 -5.75 15.78
N ILE A 891 0.54 -4.64 16.38
CA ILE A 891 1.03 -3.47 15.64
C ILE A 891 2.56 -3.42 15.71
N ILE A 892 3.21 -3.37 14.55
CA ILE A 892 4.65 -3.14 14.43
C ILE A 892 4.90 -1.71 13.94
N GLN A 893 5.69 -0.95 14.69
CA GLN A 893 6.05 0.44 14.36
C GLN A 893 7.56 0.66 14.49
N ALA A 894 8.16 1.26 13.46
CA ALA A 894 9.57 1.70 13.51
C ALA A 894 9.72 3.18 13.92
N SER A 895 10.77 3.52 14.67
CA SER A 895 11.18 4.89 14.99
C SER A 895 12.45 5.31 14.23
N GLY A 896 12.63 6.62 14.07
CA GLY A 896 13.61 7.22 13.16
C GLY A 896 15.09 7.12 13.58
N ASN A 897 15.43 6.32 14.59
CA ASN A 897 16.81 6.05 15.05
C ASN A 897 17.27 4.60 14.84
N GLY A 898 16.36 3.66 14.56
CA GLY A 898 16.70 2.24 14.35
C GLY A 898 15.80 1.25 15.11
N THR A 899 15.02 1.70 16.08
CA THR A 899 14.14 0.82 16.88
C THR A 899 12.89 0.42 16.08
N LEU A 900 12.57 -0.87 16.07
CA LEU A 900 11.23 -1.39 15.80
C LEU A 900 10.58 -1.78 17.13
N TYR A 901 9.30 -1.47 17.28
CA TYR A 901 8.45 -1.85 18.40
C TYR A 901 7.41 -2.85 17.90
N LEU A 902 7.33 -4.02 18.53
CA LEU A 902 6.18 -4.93 18.45
C LEU A 902 5.28 -4.62 19.64
N MET A 903 4.02 -4.32 19.36
CA MET A 903 3.02 -3.97 20.36
C MET A 903 1.79 -4.88 20.23
N ASP A 904 1.21 -5.22 21.37
CA ASP A 904 -0.17 -5.71 21.45
C ASP A 904 -1.11 -4.68 20.79
N GLY A 905 -2.00 -5.14 19.89
CA GLY A 905 -2.81 -4.23 19.08
C GLY A 905 -3.99 -3.60 19.82
N LEU A 906 -4.50 -4.23 20.86
CA LEU A 906 -5.67 -3.80 21.63
C LEU A 906 -5.32 -2.82 22.77
N THR A 907 -4.10 -2.89 23.28
CA THR A 907 -3.61 -2.11 24.44
C THR A 907 -2.44 -1.18 24.11
N GLY A 908 -1.69 -1.45 23.04
CA GLY A 908 -0.45 -0.74 22.71
C GLY A 908 0.74 -1.08 23.61
N GLU A 909 0.64 -2.11 24.48
CA GLU A 909 1.77 -2.54 25.32
C GLU A 909 2.91 -3.06 24.46
N VAL A 910 4.14 -2.60 24.74
CA VAL A 910 5.34 -2.98 23.99
C VAL A 910 5.82 -4.36 24.45
N ILE A 911 5.47 -5.38 23.69
CA ILE A 911 5.90 -6.77 23.89
C ILE A 911 7.41 -6.89 23.64
N ASN A 912 7.91 -6.31 22.54
CA ASN A 912 9.31 -6.46 22.12
C ASN A 912 9.85 -5.22 21.39
N THR A 913 11.17 -5.05 21.42
CA THR A 913 11.88 -4.06 20.59
C THR A 913 13.13 -4.64 19.94
N LEU A 914 13.32 -4.36 18.65
CA LEU A 914 14.50 -4.75 17.87
C LEU A 914 15.22 -3.50 17.32
N GLU A 915 16.54 -3.40 17.54
CA GLU A 915 17.37 -2.31 17.04
C GLU A 915 18.09 -2.71 15.74
N VAL A 916 18.02 -1.87 14.70
CA VAL A 916 18.76 -2.06 13.43
C VAL A 916 19.62 -0.83 13.07
N GLU A 917 20.66 -1.01 12.23
CA GLU A 917 21.61 0.07 11.93
C GLU A 917 21.07 1.05 10.87
N GLY A 918 20.61 2.22 11.32
CA GLY A 918 20.40 3.39 10.47
C GLY A 918 19.11 4.15 10.77
N THR A 919 18.89 5.23 10.02
CA THR A 919 17.65 6.01 10.14
C THR A 919 16.55 5.28 9.39
N ILE A 920 15.50 4.83 10.09
CA ILE A 920 14.29 4.31 9.43
C ILE A 920 13.40 5.50 9.03
N GLU A 921 13.21 5.69 7.72
CA GLU A 921 12.17 6.59 7.18
C GLU A 921 11.23 5.86 6.21
N GLY A 922 11.67 4.75 5.61
CA GLY A 922 10.82 3.87 4.82
C GLY A 922 9.77 3.15 5.66
N SER A 923 8.72 2.64 5.03
CA SER A 923 7.66 1.85 5.68
C SER A 923 7.92 0.35 5.50
N PRO A 924 7.55 -0.52 6.48
CA PRO A 924 7.63 -1.96 6.33
C PRO A 924 6.60 -2.50 5.33
N ALA A 925 6.85 -3.69 4.80
CA ALA A 925 5.78 -4.61 4.39
C ALA A 925 6.06 -6.01 4.98
N VAL A 926 5.01 -6.82 5.13
CA VAL A 926 5.07 -8.15 5.74
C VAL A 926 4.45 -9.20 4.81
N TYR A 927 5.06 -10.39 4.77
CA TYR A 927 4.46 -11.58 4.17
C TYR A 927 4.65 -12.73 5.19
N GLY A 928 3.55 -13.16 5.82
CA GLY A 928 3.56 -14.13 6.92
C GLY A 928 4.53 -13.74 8.04
N ASP A 929 5.42 -14.67 8.41
CA ASP A 929 6.45 -14.51 9.45
C ASP A 929 7.55 -13.46 9.15
N THR A 930 7.57 -12.85 7.97
CA THR A 930 8.71 -12.04 7.50
C THR A 930 8.32 -10.60 7.20
N LEU A 931 8.79 -9.69 8.06
CA LEU A 931 8.77 -8.24 7.83
C LEU A 931 10.01 -7.79 7.05
N VAL A 932 9.82 -6.88 6.10
CA VAL A 932 10.91 -6.27 5.33
C VAL A 932 10.85 -4.75 5.42
N ILE A 933 11.98 -4.11 5.77
CA ILE A 933 12.09 -2.65 5.94
C ILE A 933 13.47 -2.13 5.51
N GLY A 934 13.58 -0.85 5.16
CA GLY A 934 14.83 -0.24 4.71
C GLY A 934 15.26 1.00 5.50
N THR A 935 16.58 1.17 5.65
CA THR A 935 17.20 2.34 6.31
C THR A 935 17.88 3.29 5.32
N THR A 936 18.02 4.55 5.74
CA THR A 936 18.84 5.57 5.10
C THR A 936 19.96 6.06 6.01
N GLY A 937 21.08 6.47 5.40
CA GLY A 937 22.17 7.16 6.06
C GLY A 937 23.53 6.75 5.53
N LYS A 938 24.54 7.60 5.76
CA LYS A 938 25.89 7.37 5.25
C LYS A 938 26.54 6.18 5.95
N ASN A 939 26.77 5.11 5.19
CA ASN A 939 27.23 3.78 5.63
C ASN A 939 26.18 2.96 6.40
N THR A 940 25.01 3.53 6.67
CA THR A 940 23.90 2.93 7.44
C THR A 940 22.66 2.84 6.55
N SER A 941 22.83 2.20 5.40
CA SER A 941 21.81 2.07 4.34
C SER A 941 21.66 0.60 4.02
N PHE A 942 20.60 -0.01 4.52
CA PHE A 942 20.36 -1.45 4.45
C PHE A 942 18.91 -1.75 4.11
N ILE A 943 18.66 -2.99 3.70
CA ILE A 943 17.34 -3.60 3.60
C ILE A 943 17.39 -4.81 4.53
N TYR A 944 16.47 -4.85 5.49
CA TYR A 944 16.42 -5.85 6.55
C TYR A 944 15.23 -6.78 6.32
N GLY A 945 15.48 -8.09 6.43
CA GLY A 945 14.44 -9.08 6.68
C GLY A 945 14.43 -9.40 8.18
N ILE A 946 13.26 -9.35 8.78
CA ILE A 946 13.02 -9.53 10.21
C ILE A 946 11.99 -10.65 10.38
N THR A 947 12.29 -11.64 11.19
CA THR A 947 11.33 -12.69 11.56
C THR A 947 10.46 -12.18 12.71
N LEU A 948 9.20 -12.57 12.69
CA LEU A 948 8.23 -12.39 13.78
C LEU A 948 8.11 -13.76 14.49
N GLU A 949 8.46 -13.83 15.78
CA GLU A 949 8.73 -15.08 16.54
C GLU A 949 8.12 -15.08 17.95
#